data_AF-A0A395NIQ6-F1
#
_entry.id   AF-A0A395NIQ6-F1
#
_cell.length_a   1.000
_cell.length_b   1.000
_cell.length_c   1.000
_cell.angle_alpha   90.00
_cell.angle_beta   90.00
_cell.angle_gamma   90.00
#
_symmetry.space_group_name_H-M   'P 1'
#
loop_
_entity.id
_entity.type
_entity.pdbx_description
1 polymer ?
#
loop_
_entity_poly.entity_id
_entity_poly.type
_entity_poly.pdbx_seq_one_letter_code
_entity_poly.pdbx_strand_id
1 'polypeptide(L)'
;MTRVSVIPALPVLPSSTDASEWNFSPDLESEITTLAAWCQVKQQQREPISSTIEDSRDDLDEQIDDEECTNLLTPLSQDGDAEIKKRFLDRLAEILCYRKDPSLITSTALIYNEKEVTIVAARNSTSGGKTWLEKDTHMLEYLVQVLETVSAENSFGSQMLLDLQSTLVEYYSQRIRYHAKNAMSIEKGDTGLRFFKDSGCKGVVSGQLAVCHFVKGVETIYHSVDFFTKLKATLTPNKFCRVLEELACIRRPMQGAEAFLDVAQQCPGFRKIKVVLLNSLAAKKVKIWQMPNGQFSATPQLESKYRTEVKKKKNFHAEIILMAHLLERGLFCSEIFPYLGVSKKTCLLCGHFLREMGYFHTRGNHGKCYSQWTFPHLLRTTAEVAERLQTAVQGLRDILRAEGTKHDVPHRDAEKESTMVAPISPRYGREISPFNSVIEDPRFLMREAEWLARSRPRGREANMTPGNDEGFATSSHAHEGASEPQLKTRCPIGKGHEAASSVVCTFCKATRELTYVCEKCEVAAYCTLDCYRSDWHRHKFSCNLGRSTDATDYLVLACHDNELPLQEDVVNQYGFNCFVSGHDQWRLFKLYRRLVVDWGIDEDELRSAVKRNTLKEMLMFRCSQTRDPVMLIDMRWLENEERFGANGEGQDIASTLEAVQRELLSPGERKVPIAELRPREKIQALVFYTQIRNRFKPKVDEDNWISLGFCTAADLDSEQRLACVYEALVERCRFEEFWNAMVKSSMVELFSKYELGEQISHMRNFKRFMAIVQKWHESVWELKRFTRMNVADPARSVIVDYGFGNCKDPRQRMQLREMYQKYFEQGEDEMRLHEACVAGKLGSFLKTVLGSGVVSPDLVWNPYPLEKFPLMGMVVKSIIICPESSLDQVNAWVLEKGDEKKAKILTIPDAETGNAMRRIQERSAFLRTGLRKRYYTTSDGTVVEEFGVMG
;
A
#
# COMPACT_ATOMS: atom_id res chain seq x y z
N MET A 1 27.52 -28.31 -11.99
CA MET A 1 27.98 -27.90 -10.64
C MET A 1 26.78 -28.04 -9.71
N THR A 2 26.93 -28.61 -8.52
CA THR A 2 25.86 -28.66 -7.50
C THR A 2 25.49 -27.22 -7.09
N ARG A 3 24.19 -26.88 -7.10
CA ARG A 3 23.71 -25.52 -6.74
C ARG A 3 23.74 -25.30 -5.24
N VAL A 4 23.58 -26.38 -4.48
CA VAL A 4 23.67 -26.41 -3.02
C VAL A 4 25.04 -26.92 -2.59
N SER A 5 25.70 -26.19 -1.69
CA SER A 5 26.99 -26.55 -1.12
C SER A 5 26.96 -26.45 0.40
N VAL A 6 27.62 -27.39 1.07
CA VAL A 6 27.80 -27.37 2.53
C VAL A 6 29.26 -27.02 2.83
N ILE A 7 29.48 -25.94 3.55
CA ILE A 7 30.84 -25.42 3.84
C ILE A 7 31.06 -25.22 5.34
N PRO A 8 32.32 -25.09 5.81
CA PRO A 8 32.61 -24.68 7.18
C PRO A 8 31.96 -23.33 7.54
N ALA A 9 31.52 -23.17 8.80
CA ALA A 9 30.83 -21.98 9.26
C ALA A 9 31.68 -20.70 9.15
N LEU A 10 32.96 -20.81 9.48
CA LEU A 10 33.93 -19.72 9.42
C LEU A 10 34.96 -20.07 8.33
N PRO A 11 35.14 -19.23 7.30
CA PRO A 11 36.07 -19.50 6.22
C PRO A 11 37.53 -19.52 6.69
N VAL A 12 38.30 -20.50 6.21
CA VAL A 12 39.77 -20.51 6.35
C VAL A 12 40.35 -19.72 5.18
N LEU A 13 40.41 -18.39 5.28
CA LEU A 13 41.00 -17.55 4.21
C LEU A 13 42.52 -17.37 4.41
N PRO A 14 43.31 -17.38 3.31
CA PRO A 14 44.73 -17.05 3.32
C PRO A 14 44.95 -15.59 3.75
N SER A 15 46.06 -15.35 4.44
CA SER A 15 46.49 -14.08 5.02
C SER A 15 46.41 -12.91 4.02
N SER A 16 45.37 -12.08 4.10
CA SER A 16 45.42 -10.73 3.52
C SER A 16 46.07 -9.78 4.53
N THR A 17 46.80 -8.79 4.02
CA THR A 17 47.65 -7.89 4.82
C THR A 17 46.90 -6.83 5.64
N ASP A 18 45.59 -6.67 5.44
CA ASP A 18 44.76 -5.63 6.08
C ASP A 18 43.72 -6.16 7.09
N ALA A 19 43.68 -7.47 7.35
CA ALA A 19 42.71 -8.06 8.29
C ALA A 19 43.24 -8.04 9.73
N SER A 20 42.51 -7.39 10.64
CA SER A 20 42.76 -7.43 12.08
C SER A 20 42.04 -8.62 12.73
N GLU A 21 42.71 -9.29 13.68
CA GLU A 21 42.11 -10.38 14.47
C GLU A 21 41.39 -9.82 15.70
N TRP A 22 40.07 -9.96 15.75
CA TRP A 22 39.27 -9.64 16.93
C TRP A 22 39.09 -10.87 17.81
N ASN A 23 39.31 -10.72 19.11
CA ASN A 23 39.23 -11.80 20.09
C ASN A 23 38.09 -11.56 21.08
N PHE A 24 37.16 -12.51 21.17
CA PHE A 24 36.14 -12.49 22.22
C PHE A 24 36.77 -12.90 23.55
N SER A 25 37.00 -11.93 24.42
CA SER A 25 37.64 -12.11 25.72
C SER A 25 36.95 -13.22 26.54
N PRO A 26 37.71 -14.26 26.99
CA PRO A 26 37.16 -15.32 27.83
C PRO A 26 36.52 -14.83 29.12
N ASP A 27 37.01 -13.71 29.68
CA ASP A 27 36.48 -13.14 30.92
C ASP A 27 35.12 -12.46 30.68
N LEU A 28 34.98 -11.72 29.58
CA LEU A 28 33.69 -11.14 29.17
C LEU A 28 32.68 -12.22 28.80
N GLU A 29 33.10 -13.27 28.09
CA GLU A 29 32.25 -14.41 27.77
C GLU A 29 31.75 -15.12 29.04
N SER A 30 32.66 -15.36 29.98
CA SER A 30 32.37 -15.93 31.30
C SER A 30 31.35 -15.08 32.05
N GLU A 31 31.52 -13.76 32.09
CA GLU A 31 30.61 -12.84 32.75
C GLU A 31 29.22 -12.81 32.08
N ILE A 32 29.12 -12.59 30.77
CA ILE A 32 27.87 -12.53 30.01
C ILE A 32 27.05 -13.81 30.19
N THR A 33 27.69 -14.96 30.04
CA THR A 33 26.97 -16.25 30.12
C THR A 33 26.53 -16.59 31.54
N THR A 34 27.23 -16.09 32.55
CA THR A 34 26.87 -16.20 33.97
C THR A 34 25.69 -15.30 34.29
N LEU A 35 25.74 -14.02 33.88
CA LEU A 35 24.64 -13.06 34.05
C LEU A 35 23.38 -13.49 33.30
N ALA A 36 23.51 -14.05 32.09
CA ALA A 36 22.38 -14.58 31.33
C ALA A 36 21.72 -15.79 32.02
N ALA A 37 22.52 -16.67 32.66
CA ALA A 37 22.00 -17.77 33.48
C ALA A 37 21.20 -17.24 34.69
N TRP A 38 21.74 -16.24 35.38
CA TRP A 38 21.05 -15.57 36.48
C TRP A 38 19.72 -14.93 36.03
N CYS A 39 19.76 -14.13 34.95
CA CYS A 39 18.59 -13.49 34.38
C CYS A 39 17.52 -14.52 33.99
N GLN A 40 17.91 -15.61 33.32
CA GLN A 40 17.01 -16.66 32.87
C GLN A 40 16.29 -17.36 34.03
N VAL A 41 16.98 -17.69 35.12
CA VAL A 41 16.35 -18.40 36.25
C VAL A 41 15.45 -17.51 37.08
N LYS A 42 15.77 -16.21 37.20
CA LYS A 42 14.93 -15.23 37.89
C LYS A 42 13.60 -15.08 37.17
N GLN A 43 13.67 -14.82 35.87
CA GLN A 43 12.53 -14.81 34.97
C GLN A 43 13.05 -14.92 33.55
N GLN A 44 12.56 -15.84 32.74
CA GLN A 44 13.12 -16.01 31.40
C GLN A 44 12.71 -14.91 30.41
N GLN A 45 11.49 -14.39 30.55
CA GLN A 45 10.91 -13.40 29.65
C GLN A 45 11.29 -11.97 30.07
N ARG A 46 11.77 -11.16 29.11
CA ARG A 46 11.95 -9.71 29.22
C ARG A 46 11.07 -8.98 28.23
N GLU A 47 11.09 -7.66 28.30
CA GLU A 47 10.52 -6.81 27.27
C GLU A 47 11.19 -7.11 25.93
N PRO A 48 10.39 -7.42 24.90
CA PRO A 48 10.91 -7.50 23.55
C PRO A 48 11.52 -6.17 23.13
N ILE A 49 12.56 -6.26 22.30
CA ILE A 49 13.17 -5.09 21.70
C ILE A 49 12.16 -4.45 20.73
N SER A 50 11.77 -3.20 20.97
CA SER A 50 10.95 -2.44 20.03
C SER A 50 11.67 -2.30 18.69
N SER A 51 11.02 -2.66 17.59
CA SER A 51 11.51 -2.39 16.24
C SER A 51 11.28 -0.91 15.95
N THR A 52 12.32 -0.18 15.53
CA THR A 52 12.22 1.19 14.96
C THR A 52 11.53 1.23 13.59
N ILE A 53 10.79 0.19 13.25
CA ILE A 53 9.91 0.11 12.09
C ILE A 53 8.53 -0.07 12.67
N GLU A 54 7.60 0.80 12.27
CA GLU A 54 6.16 0.70 12.44
C GLU A 54 5.63 -0.63 11.87
N ASP A 55 5.96 -1.74 12.53
CA ASP A 55 5.31 -3.03 12.32
C ASP A 55 3.96 -2.93 13.02
N SER A 56 3.00 -2.35 12.31
CA SER A 56 1.56 -2.44 12.57
C SER A 56 1.18 -3.91 12.81
N ARG A 57 1.17 -4.31 14.09
CA ARG A 57 0.49 -5.51 14.55
C ARG A 57 -1.02 -5.24 14.52
N ASP A 58 -1.60 -5.30 13.34
CA ASP A 58 -3.05 -5.51 13.17
C ASP A 58 -3.37 -6.98 13.53
N ASP A 59 -3.37 -7.31 14.82
CA ASP A 59 -4.14 -8.45 15.34
C ASP A 59 -5.34 -7.88 16.08
N LEU A 60 -6.52 -7.99 15.45
CA LEU A 60 -7.88 -8.01 15.98
C LEU A 60 -8.00 -7.80 17.51
N ASP A 61 -8.09 -6.55 17.96
CA ASP A 61 -9.18 -5.96 18.77
C ASP A 61 -8.73 -4.57 19.28
N GLU A 62 -9.53 -3.55 18.95
CA GLU A 62 -9.81 -2.27 19.67
C GLU A 62 -8.71 -1.54 20.51
N GLN A 63 -8.44 -0.30 20.08
CA GLN A 63 -8.13 0.97 20.81
C GLN A 63 -6.67 1.43 21.12
N ILE A 64 -6.26 2.48 20.37
CA ILE A 64 -5.81 3.86 20.74
C ILE A 64 -4.70 4.03 21.81
N ASP A 65 -3.55 4.64 21.49
CA ASP A 65 -3.31 6.11 21.67
C ASP A 65 -1.95 6.61 21.12
N ASP A 66 -1.88 7.94 20.95
CA ASP A 66 -1.03 8.81 20.12
C ASP A 66 0.46 9.02 20.50
N GLU A 67 1.29 9.44 19.53
CA GLU A 67 1.79 10.84 19.36
C GLU A 67 3.20 10.93 18.67
N GLU A 68 3.29 11.93 17.78
CA GLU A 68 4.49 12.67 17.30
C GLU A 68 5.34 12.13 16.12
N CYS A 69 5.03 12.66 14.93
CA CYS A 69 5.91 12.69 13.76
C CYS A 69 6.83 13.91 13.81
N THR A 70 8.15 13.70 13.96
CA THR A 70 9.16 14.58 13.35
C THR A 70 10.51 13.88 13.18
N ASN A 71 10.95 13.81 11.91
CA ASN A 71 12.32 13.65 11.42
C ASN A 71 13.07 12.34 11.73
N LEU A 72 13.42 11.58 10.68
CA LEU A 72 14.79 11.56 10.13
C LEU A 72 14.87 10.76 8.82
N LEU A 73 15.42 11.45 7.82
CA LEU A 73 15.83 11.02 6.49
C LEU A 73 16.37 9.58 6.42
N THR A 74 15.71 8.73 5.62
CA THR A 74 16.37 7.58 4.96
C THR A 74 16.05 7.66 3.46
N PRO A 75 17.02 7.46 2.56
CA PRO A 75 16.85 7.75 1.13
C PRO A 75 15.77 6.88 0.50
N LEU A 76 14.93 7.52 -0.31
CA LEU A 76 14.02 6.91 -1.28
C LEU A 76 14.74 5.80 -2.08
N SER A 77 14.54 4.55 -1.67
CA SER A 77 14.79 3.39 -2.53
C SER A 77 13.46 2.71 -2.82
N GLN A 78 13.26 2.29 -4.07
CA GLN A 78 12.14 1.50 -4.59
C GLN A 78 11.72 0.38 -3.61
N ASP A 79 10.75 0.66 -2.73
CA ASP A 79 10.54 -0.13 -1.50
C ASP A 79 9.73 -1.44 -1.69
N GLY A 80 9.38 -1.79 -2.93
CA GLY A 80 8.60 -3.00 -3.23
C GLY A 80 9.39 -4.30 -3.07
N ASP A 81 10.64 -4.31 -3.55
CA ASP A 81 11.46 -5.54 -3.62
C ASP A 81 12.04 -5.94 -2.25
N ALA A 82 12.25 -4.97 -1.35
CA ALA A 82 12.83 -5.22 -0.04
C ALA A 82 11.91 -6.12 0.80
N GLU A 83 10.61 -5.82 0.84
CA GLU A 83 9.64 -6.60 1.62
C GLU A 83 9.49 -8.03 1.10
N ILE A 84 9.50 -8.20 -0.23
CA ILE A 84 9.42 -9.54 -0.85
C ILE A 84 10.66 -10.37 -0.49
N LYS A 85 11.85 -9.76 -0.50
CA LYS A 85 13.11 -10.43 -0.10
C LYS A 85 13.12 -10.80 1.39
N LYS A 86 12.63 -9.92 2.29
CA LYS A 86 12.48 -10.22 3.72
C LYS A 86 11.58 -11.43 3.94
N ARG A 87 10.39 -11.41 3.31
CA ARG A 87 9.41 -12.50 3.38
C ARG A 87 9.97 -13.82 2.86
N PHE A 88 10.68 -13.79 1.73
CA PHE A 88 11.37 -14.96 1.19
C PHE A 88 12.34 -15.58 2.21
N LEU A 89 13.21 -14.77 2.79
CA LEU A 89 14.22 -15.22 3.75
C LEU A 89 13.59 -15.84 5.00
N ASP A 90 12.59 -15.19 5.57
CA ASP A 90 11.87 -15.70 6.75
C ASP A 90 11.15 -17.02 6.46
N ARG A 91 10.42 -17.11 5.34
CA ARG A 91 9.71 -18.33 4.96
C ARG A 91 10.66 -19.48 4.73
N LEU A 92 11.80 -19.22 4.11
CA LEU A 92 12.82 -20.24 3.91
C LEU A 92 13.38 -20.72 5.27
N ALA A 93 13.69 -19.80 6.18
CA ALA A 93 14.17 -20.15 7.51
C ALA A 93 13.11 -20.96 8.30
N GLU A 94 11.84 -20.57 8.25
CA GLU A 94 10.73 -21.27 8.90
C GLU A 94 10.55 -22.71 8.41
N ILE A 95 10.62 -22.92 7.10
CA ILE A 95 10.50 -24.24 6.47
C ILE A 95 11.70 -25.11 6.80
N LEU A 96 12.92 -24.56 6.76
CA LEU A 96 14.14 -25.30 7.14
C LEU A 96 14.13 -25.75 8.61
N CYS A 97 13.31 -25.13 9.47
CA CYS A 97 13.00 -25.61 10.83
C CYS A 97 11.83 -26.63 10.84
N TYR A 98 11.96 -27.71 10.05
CA TYR A 98 10.89 -28.70 9.78
C TYR A 98 10.48 -29.63 10.93
N ARG A 99 11.13 -29.51 12.10
CA ARG A 99 10.81 -30.28 13.31
C ARG A 99 10.95 -29.40 14.55
N LYS A 100 10.27 -29.74 15.64
CA LYS A 100 10.46 -29.08 16.94
C LYS A 100 11.76 -29.54 17.59
N ASP A 101 12.86 -28.97 17.12
CA ASP A 101 14.22 -29.28 17.57
C ASP A 101 15.04 -27.98 17.64
N PRO A 102 15.61 -27.61 18.80
CA PRO A 102 16.44 -26.41 18.93
C PRO A 102 17.65 -26.37 17.99
N SER A 103 18.17 -27.53 17.56
CA SER A 103 19.29 -27.59 16.61
C SER A 103 18.91 -27.25 15.17
N LEU A 104 17.62 -27.31 14.83
CA LEU A 104 17.11 -26.97 13.50
C LEU A 104 16.64 -25.51 13.39
N ILE A 105 16.75 -24.72 14.47
CA ILE A 105 16.54 -23.27 14.40
C ILE A 105 17.52 -22.74 13.35
N THR A 106 16.95 -22.10 12.35
CA THR A 106 17.63 -21.68 11.13
C THR A 106 17.54 -20.16 10.99
N SER A 107 18.61 -19.56 10.47
CA SER A 107 18.66 -18.19 9.97
C SER A 107 19.18 -18.19 8.53
N THR A 108 18.69 -17.26 7.71
CA THR A 108 18.99 -17.15 6.28
C THR A 108 19.40 -15.73 5.91
N ALA A 109 20.27 -15.58 4.93
CA ALA A 109 20.70 -14.29 4.38
C ALA A 109 20.72 -14.33 2.85
N LEU A 110 20.59 -13.16 2.24
CA LEU A 110 20.61 -12.99 0.80
C LEU A 110 21.80 -12.12 0.39
N ILE A 111 22.65 -12.67 -0.48
CA ILE A 111 23.62 -11.88 -1.24
C ILE A 111 23.02 -11.78 -2.64
N TYR A 112 22.62 -10.58 -3.01
CA TYR A 112 21.80 -10.30 -4.18
C TYR A 112 22.54 -9.41 -5.17
N ASN A 113 22.69 -9.90 -6.40
CA ASN A 113 22.95 -9.06 -7.55
C ASN A 113 21.96 -9.42 -8.68
N GLU A 114 21.83 -8.55 -9.69
CA GLU A 114 20.85 -8.74 -10.77
C GLU A 114 21.12 -9.98 -11.65
N LYS A 115 22.32 -10.56 -11.58
CA LYS A 115 22.75 -11.69 -12.42
C LYS A 115 22.70 -13.03 -11.69
N GLU A 116 22.95 -13.04 -10.39
CA GLU A 116 22.98 -14.21 -9.53
C GLU A 116 22.64 -13.86 -8.08
N VAL A 117 22.03 -14.83 -7.41
CA VAL A 117 21.68 -14.76 -6.01
C VAL A 117 22.39 -15.86 -5.26
N THR A 118 22.99 -15.52 -4.12
CA THR A 118 23.51 -16.50 -3.15
C THR A 118 22.69 -16.45 -1.88
N ILE A 119 22.04 -17.57 -1.56
CA ILE A 119 21.32 -17.77 -0.31
C ILE A 119 22.27 -18.45 0.67
N VAL A 120 22.45 -17.85 1.84
CA VAL A 120 23.28 -18.42 2.90
C VAL A 120 22.39 -18.83 4.06
N ALA A 121 22.55 -20.04 4.60
CA ALA A 121 21.77 -20.51 5.74
C ALA A 121 22.65 -21.11 6.84
N ALA A 122 22.30 -20.82 8.09
CA ALA A 122 22.96 -21.34 9.29
C ALA A 122 21.96 -21.99 10.24
N ARG A 123 22.43 -22.94 11.05
CA ARG A 123 21.66 -23.61 12.11
C ARG A 123 22.37 -23.48 13.45
N ASN A 124 21.60 -23.55 14.54
CA ASN A 124 22.14 -23.62 15.90
C ASN A 124 23.18 -24.75 16.07
N SER A 125 24.02 -24.62 17.10
CA SER A 125 24.99 -25.64 17.48
C SER A 125 24.44 -27.06 17.54
N THR A 126 25.21 -28.02 17.03
CA THR A 126 25.02 -29.46 17.25
C THR A 126 26.26 -30.10 17.84
N SER A 127 26.08 -31.27 18.46
CA SER A 127 27.17 -32.04 19.07
C SER A 127 28.21 -32.55 18.07
N GLY A 128 27.88 -32.64 16.78
CA GLY A 128 28.75 -33.20 15.73
C GLY A 128 29.15 -32.24 14.61
N GLY A 129 28.77 -30.96 14.66
CA GLY A 129 29.10 -29.94 13.64
C GLY A 129 28.43 -30.11 12.26
N LYS A 130 28.00 -31.33 11.91
CA LYS A 130 27.17 -31.62 10.73
C LYS A 130 25.70 -31.40 11.08
N THR A 131 25.11 -30.35 10.53
CA THR A 131 23.71 -29.95 10.77
C THR A 131 22.76 -30.23 9.64
N TRP A 132 23.27 -30.40 8.42
CA TRP A 132 22.46 -30.55 7.22
C TRP A 132 22.38 -32.01 6.81
N LEU A 133 21.15 -32.46 6.54
CA LEU A 133 20.87 -33.81 6.06
C LEU A 133 20.71 -33.80 4.54
N GLU A 134 20.87 -34.97 3.92
CA GLU A 134 20.69 -35.17 2.49
C GLU A 134 19.29 -34.74 2.01
N LYS A 135 18.24 -34.95 2.80
CA LYS A 135 16.90 -34.46 2.47
C LYS A 135 16.81 -32.92 2.43
N ASP A 136 17.64 -32.21 3.21
CA ASP A 136 17.65 -30.75 3.23
C ASP A 136 18.25 -30.24 1.90
N THR A 137 19.34 -30.86 1.44
CA THR A 137 19.97 -30.51 0.16
C THR A 137 19.09 -30.88 -1.02
N HIS A 138 18.42 -32.03 -1.01
CA HIS A 138 17.49 -32.43 -2.08
C HIS A 138 16.30 -31.48 -2.20
N MET A 139 15.68 -31.07 -1.07
CA MET A 139 14.58 -30.11 -1.08
C MET A 139 15.02 -28.76 -1.63
N LEU A 140 16.20 -28.27 -1.23
CA LEU A 140 16.74 -26.99 -1.68
C LEU A 140 17.16 -27.01 -3.17
N GLU A 141 17.75 -28.10 -3.66
CA GLU A 141 18.06 -28.27 -5.09
C GLU A 141 16.79 -28.21 -5.94
N TYR A 142 15.72 -28.89 -5.50
CA TYR A 142 14.42 -28.83 -6.17
C TYR A 142 13.82 -27.42 -6.11
N LEU A 143 13.83 -26.76 -4.95
CA LEU A 143 13.36 -25.38 -4.81
C LEU A 143 14.10 -24.45 -5.77
N VAL A 144 15.43 -24.52 -5.82
CA VAL A 144 16.23 -23.69 -6.74
C VAL A 144 15.83 -23.95 -8.19
N GLN A 145 15.67 -25.21 -8.60
CA GLN A 145 15.24 -25.54 -9.96
C GLN A 145 13.90 -24.88 -10.33
N VAL A 146 12.93 -24.92 -9.41
CA VAL A 146 11.62 -24.28 -9.64
C VAL A 146 11.75 -22.77 -9.75
N LEU A 147 12.54 -22.14 -8.87
CA LEU A 147 12.73 -20.69 -8.86
C LEU A 147 13.42 -20.18 -10.14
N GLU A 148 14.48 -20.84 -10.59
CA GLU A 148 15.17 -20.48 -11.84
C GLU A 148 14.24 -20.62 -13.05
N THR A 149 13.42 -21.67 -13.08
CA THR A 149 12.45 -21.91 -14.17
C THR A 149 11.40 -20.79 -14.22
N VAL A 150 10.81 -20.46 -13.07
CA VAL A 150 9.78 -19.40 -12.97
C VAL A 150 10.35 -18.02 -13.32
N SER A 151 11.59 -17.74 -12.92
CA SER A 151 12.29 -16.49 -13.24
C SER A 151 12.67 -16.37 -14.73
N ALA A 152 12.78 -17.49 -15.45
CA ALA A 152 13.09 -17.51 -16.88
C ALA A 152 11.84 -17.41 -17.77
N GLU A 153 10.74 -18.08 -17.42
CA GLU A 153 9.56 -18.21 -18.27
C GLU A 153 8.51 -17.11 -18.08
N ASN A 154 8.61 -16.28 -17.03
CA ASN A 154 7.62 -15.25 -16.65
C ASN A 154 6.16 -15.76 -16.60
N SER A 155 5.94 -17.08 -16.51
CA SER A 155 4.62 -17.71 -16.60
C SER A 155 4.37 -18.62 -15.40
N PHE A 156 3.15 -18.59 -14.89
CA PHE A 156 2.74 -19.32 -13.70
C PHE A 156 2.00 -20.60 -14.10
N GLY A 157 2.65 -21.75 -13.96
CA GLY A 157 1.99 -23.05 -14.08
C GLY A 157 1.31 -23.41 -12.77
N SER A 158 -0.02 -23.49 -12.73
CA SER A 158 -0.77 -23.95 -11.54
C SER A 158 -0.28 -25.32 -11.04
N GLN A 159 0.20 -26.18 -11.95
CA GLN A 159 0.78 -27.47 -11.61
C GLN A 159 2.11 -27.34 -10.84
N MET A 160 3.00 -26.43 -11.24
CA MET A 160 4.28 -26.21 -10.54
C MET A 160 4.08 -25.74 -9.10
N LEU A 161 3.10 -24.86 -8.86
CA LEU A 161 2.75 -24.46 -7.49
C LEU A 161 2.32 -25.67 -6.66
N LEU A 162 1.43 -26.52 -7.20
CA LEU A 162 0.93 -27.71 -6.50
C LEU A 162 2.05 -28.72 -6.18
N ASP A 163 2.99 -28.91 -7.09
CA ASP A 163 4.12 -29.83 -6.92
C ASP A 163 5.11 -29.28 -5.88
N LEU A 164 5.40 -27.98 -5.91
CA LEU A 164 6.22 -27.31 -4.89
C LEU A 164 5.55 -27.38 -3.51
N GLN A 165 4.26 -27.05 -3.41
CA GLN A 165 3.49 -27.14 -2.18
C GLN A 165 3.54 -28.56 -1.60
N SER A 166 3.32 -29.58 -2.44
CA SER A 166 3.36 -30.99 -2.01
C SER A 166 4.74 -31.38 -1.46
N THR A 167 5.81 -30.96 -2.14
CA THR A 167 7.20 -31.21 -1.71
C THR A 167 7.52 -30.54 -0.38
N LEU A 168 7.15 -29.26 -0.22
CA LEU A 168 7.37 -28.53 1.03
C LEU A 168 6.54 -29.09 2.20
N VAL A 169 5.29 -29.51 1.94
CA VAL A 169 4.43 -30.15 2.94
C VAL A 169 5.04 -31.47 3.43
N GLU A 170 5.56 -32.30 2.53
CA GLU A 170 6.17 -33.57 2.93
C GLU A 170 7.46 -33.35 3.73
N TYR A 171 8.32 -32.41 3.30
CA TYR A 171 9.50 -32.02 4.05
C TYR A 171 9.17 -31.48 5.46
N TYR A 172 8.09 -30.69 5.58
CA TYR A 172 7.61 -30.07 6.83
C TYR A 172 6.66 -30.95 7.66
N SER A 173 6.45 -32.20 7.25
CA SER A 173 5.35 -33.05 7.74
C SER A 173 5.39 -33.33 9.25
N GLN A 174 6.57 -33.42 9.85
CA GLN A 174 6.72 -33.62 11.29
C GLN A 174 6.26 -32.40 12.09
N ARG A 175 6.51 -31.19 11.59
CA ARG A 175 6.06 -29.95 12.23
C ARG A 175 4.55 -29.77 12.09
N ILE A 176 3.98 -30.14 10.94
CA ILE A 176 2.53 -30.13 10.74
C ILE A 176 1.82 -31.03 11.76
N ARG A 177 2.29 -32.27 11.92
CA ARG A 177 1.72 -33.20 12.92
C ARG A 177 1.84 -32.66 14.35
N TYR A 178 2.94 -31.99 14.67
CA TYR A 178 3.12 -31.33 15.96
C TYR A 178 2.07 -30.24 16.20
N HIS A 179 1.85 -29.35 15.23
CA HIS A 179 0.86 -28.27 15.34
C HIS A 179 -0.58 -28.80 15.35
N ALA A 180 -0.89 -29.84 14.57
CA ALA A 180 -2.20 -30.51 14.62
C ALA A 180 -2.48 -31.11 16.01
N LYS A 181 -1.48 -31.77 16.62
CA LYS A 181 -1.58 -32.31 17.99
C LYS A 181 -1.80 -31.20 19.02
N ASN A 182 -1.10 -30.07 18.89
CA ASN A 182 -1.29 -28.93 19.78
C ASN A 182 -2.68 -28.30 19.64
N ALA A 183 -3.17 -28.12 18.41
CA ALA A 183 -4.50 -27.58 18.15
C ALA A 183 -5.59 -28.43 18.84
N MET A 184 -5.50 -29.76 18.73
CA MET A 184 -6.38 -30.68 19.48
C MET A 184 -6.22 -30.56 20.99
N SER A 185 -5.00 -30.41 21.49
CA SER A 185 -4.75 -30.29 22.93
C SER A 185 -5.27 -28.97 23.52
N ILE A 186 -5.41 -27.92 22.70
CA ILE A 186 -5.99 -26.64 23.10
C ILE A 186 -7.51 -26.72 23.06
N GLU A 187 -8.07 -27.30 21.99
CA GLU A 187 -9.51 -27.42 21.78
C GLU A 187 -10.18 -28.49 22.66
N LYS A 188 -9.47 -29.58 23.03
CA LYS A 188 -9.88 -30.62 23.98
C LYS A 188 -11.26 -31.27 23.74
N GLY A 189 -11.81 -31.17 22.53
CA GLY A 189 -13.15 -31.63 22.18
C GLY A 189 -14.27 -30.64 22.52
N ASP A 190 -13.94 -29.44 23.02
CA ASP A 190 -14.89 -28.41 23.48
C ASP A 190 -15.90 -28.03 22.36
N THR A 191 -15.47 -28.04 21.10
CA THR A 191 -16.24 -27.51 19.96
C THR A 191 -17.10 -28.57 19.26
N GLY A 192 -16.80 -29.86 19.47
CA GLY A 192 -17.43 -30.98 18.79
C GLY A 192 -17.12 -31.10 17.29
N LEU A 193 -16.33 -30.17 16.71
CA LEU A 193 -16.03 -30.09 15.28
C LEU A 193 -15.30 -31.34 14.78
N ARG A 194 -15.73 -31.87 13.62
CA ARG A 194 -15.11 -33.05 12.99
C ARG A 194 -13.64 -32.82 12.63
N PHE A 195 -13.27 -31.57 12.38
CA PHE A 195 -11.89 -31.17 12.06
C PHE A 195 -10.86 -31.60 13.12
N PHE A 196 -11.20 -31.57 14.41
CA PHE A 196 -10.27 -31.98 15.47
C PHE A 196 -10.27 -33.49 15.76
N LYS A 197 -11.12 -34.26 15.07
CA LYS A 197 -11.32 -35.71 15.25
C LYS A 197 -10.60 -36.52 14.16
N ASP A 198 -11.02 -37.77 13.96
CA ASP A 198 -10.36 -38.76 13.08
C ASP A 198 -10.27 -38.32 11.62
N SER A 199 -11.21 -37.50 11.14
CA SER A 199 -11.21 -36.97 9.77
C SER A 199 -10.32 -35.74 9.56
N GLY A 200 -9.59 -35.28 10.58
CA GLY A 200 -8.71 -34.11 10.49
C GLY A 200 -7.46 -34.26 11.37
N CYS A 201 -7.36 -33.47 12.44
CA CYS A 201 -6.16 -33.40 13.27
C CYS A 201 -5.77 -34.77 13.87
N LYS A 202 -6.73 -35.56 14.36
CA LYS A 202 -6.41 -36.88 14.94
C LYS A 202 -5.93 -37.86 13.88
N GLY A 203 -6.55 -37.83 12.70
CA GLY A 203 -6.17 -38.66 11.55
C GLY A 203 -4.75 -38.39 11.04
N VAL A 204 -4.33 -37.11 10.95
CA VAL A 204 -2.98 -36.79 10.48
C VAL A 204 -1.91 -37.12 11.53
N VAL A 205 -2.25 -36.99 12.82
CA VAL A 205 -1.37 -37.33 13.95
C VAL A 205 -1.19 -38.85 14.07
N SER A 206 -2.25 -39.63 13.84
CA SER A 206 -2.21 -41.11 13.85
C SER A 206 -1.61 -41.71 12.57
N GLY A 207 -1.41 -40.90 11.53
CA GLY A 207 -0.92 -41.36 10.22
C GLY A 207 -2.02 -41.95 9.31
N GLN A 208 -3.28 -41.91 9.73
CA GLN A 208 -4.43 -42.37 8.94
C GLN A 208 -4.81 -41.40 7.81
N LEU A 209 -4.48 -40.11 7.96
CA LEU A 209 -4.68 -39.08 6.95
C LEU A 209 -3.34 -38.59 6.41
N ALA A 210 -3.19 -38.59 5.08
CA ALA A 210 -2.03 -38.04 4.41
C ALA A 210 -1.87 -36.53 4.72
N VAL A 211 -0.64 -36.10 4.96
CA VAL A 211 -0.37 -34.71 5.40
C VAL A 211 -0.75 -33.70 4.32
N CYS A 212 -0.53 -34.03 3.04
CA CYS A 212 -0.94 -33.19 1.92
C CYS A 212 -2.47 -32.97 1.87
N HIS A 213 -3.27 -34.01 2.12
CA HIS A 213 -4.73 -33.89 2.19
C HIS A 213 -5.18 -33.06 3.40
N PHE A 214 -4.54 -33.27 4.55
CA PHE A 214 -4.83 -32.50 5.76
C PHE A 214 -4.56 -31.01 5.57
N VAL A 215 -3.38 -30.64 5.05
CA VAL A 215 -3.03 -29.22 4.83
C VAL A 215 -3.97 -28.56 3.82
N LYS A 216 -4.34 -29.25 2.73
CA LYS A 216 -5.35 -28.76 1.79
C LYS A 216 -6.70 -28.51 2.47
N GLY A 217 -7.14 -29.41 3.35
CA GLY A 217 -8.34 -29.21 4.16
C GLY A 217 -8.24 -28.02 5.11
N VAL A 218 -7.05 -27.78 5.70
CA VAL A 218 -6.80 -26.60 6.53
C VAL A 218 -6.87 -25.31 5.72
N GLU A 219 -6.35 -25.27 4.49
CA GLU A 219 -6.49 -24.12 3.59
C GLU A 219 -7.96 -23.78 3.34
N THR A 220 -8.80 -24.78 3.04
CA THR A 220 -10.25 -24.56 2.83
C THR A 220 -10.92 -24.02 4.10
N ILE A 221 -10.66 -24.65 5.25
CA ILE A 221 -11.28 -24.28 6.53
C ILE A 221 -10.82 -22.91 7.02
N TYR A 222 -9.58 -22.50 6.70
CA TYR A 222 -9.07 -21.18 7.05
C TYR A 222 -9.85 -20.03 6.39
N HIS A 223 -10.67 -20.32 5.38
CA HIS A 223 -11.55 -19.35 4.75
C HIS A 223 -13.03 -19.54 5.14
N SER A 224 -13.36 -20.48 6.03
CA SER A 224 -14.73 -20.78 6.46
C SER A 224 -15.19 -19.86 7.59
N VAL A 225 -16.23 -19.07 7.33
CA VAL A 225 -16.81 -18.17 8.33
C VAL A 225 -17.48 -18.95 9.45
N ASP A 226 -18.16 -20.05 9.12
CA ASP A 226 -18.88 -20.87 10.10
C ASP A 226 -17.93 -21.57 11.06
N PHE A 227 -16.80 -22.05 10.53
CA PHE A 227 -15.77 -22.68 11.36
C PHE A 227 -15.26 -21.72 12.44
N PHE A 228 -14.89 -20.49 12.07
CA PHE A 228 -14.43 -19.51 13.05
C PHE A 228 -15.54 -19.01 13.96
N THR A 229 -16.76 -18.85 13.45
CA THR A 229 -17.91 -18.46 14.29
C THR A 229 -18.15 -19.50 15.37
N LYS A 230 -18.09 -20.80 15.03
CA LYS A 230 -18.24 -21.89 16.00
C LYS A 230 -17.08 -21.93 17.00
N LEU A 231 -15.85 -21.75 16.54
CA LEU A 231 -14.67 -21.66 17.40
C LEU A 231 -14.78 -20.48 18.38
N LYS A 232 -15.11 -19.28 17.91
CA LYS A 232 -15.23 -18.06 18.71
C LYS A 232 -16.38 -18.16 19.73
N ALA A 233 -17.48 -18.81 19.35
CA ALA A 233 -18.62 -19.03 20.26
C ALA A 233 -18.33 -20.03 21.38
N THR A 234 -17.34 -20.91 21.21
CA THR A 234 -17.12 -22.05 22.13
C THR A 234 -15.82 -21.93 22.93
N LEU A 235 -14.77 -21.35 22.35
CA LEU A 235 -13.45 -21.22 22.98
C LEU A 235 -13.29 -19.85 23.64
N THR A 236 -12.49 -19.79 24.72
CA THR A 236 -12.06 -18.51 25.28
C THR A 236 -11.17 -17.75 24.28
N PRO A 237 -11.10 -16.41 24.33
CA PRO A 237 -10.29 -15.62 23.39
C PRO A 237 -8.83 -16.10 23.28
N ASN A 238 -8.18 -16.39 24.41
CA ASN A 238 -6.81 -16.91 24.42
C ASN A 238 -6.71 -18.30 23.75
N LYS A 239 -7.62 -19.25 24.05
CA LYS A 239 -7.63 -20.56 23.38
C LYS A 239 -7.88 -20.40 21.88
N PHE A 240 -8.81 -19.52 21.50
CA PHE A 240 -9.13 -19.21 20.10
C PHE A 240 -7.90 -18.71 19.35
N CYS A 241 -7.23 -17.66 19.85
CA CYS A 241 -6.00 -17.15 19.25
C CYS A 241 -4.92 -18.23 19.12
N ARG A 242 -4.72 -19.04 20.16
CA ARG A 242 -3.74 -20.14 20.11
C ARG A 242 -4.09 -21.19 19.05
N VAL A 243 -5.36 -21.52 18.85
CA VAL A 243 -5.78 -22.42 17.75
C VAL A 243 -5.47 -21.79 16.40
N LEU A 244 -5.78 -20.50 16.21
CA LEU A 244 -5.45 -19.79 14.97
C LEU A 244 -3.96 -19.81 14.66
N GLU A 245 -3.12 -19.60 15.67
CA GLU A 245 -1.67 -19.65 15.50
C GLU A 245 -1.17 -21.06 15.10
N GLU A 246 -1.75 -22.13 15.67
CA GLU A 246 -1.40 -23.49 15.27
C GLU A 246 -1.85 -23.79 13.82
N LEU A 247 -3.06 -23.33 13.42
CA LEU A 247 -3.53 -23.43 12.04
C LEU A 247 -2.62 -22.66 11.08
N ALA A 248 -2.22 -21.44 11.44
CA ALA A 248 -1.26 -20.66 10.66
C ALA A 248 0.06 -21.43 10.46
N CYS A 249 0.59 -22.03 11.53
CA CYS A 249 1.83 -22.83 11.44
C CYS A 249 1.70 -24.05 10.52
N ILE A 250 0.51 -24.68 10.43
CA ILE A 250 0.24 -25.80 9.52
C ILE A 250 0.28 -25.34 8.05
N ARG A 251 -0.15 -24.12 7.76
CA ARG A 251 -0.24 -23.52 6.42
C ARG A 251 1.10 -23.01 5.86
N ARG A 252 2.16 -22.95 6.67
CA ARG A 252 3.48 -22.40 6.28
C ARG A 252 4.03 -22.94 4.96
N PRO A 253 3.97 -24.25 4.65
CA PRO A 253 4.47 -24.75 3.37
C PRO A 253 3.70 -24.21 2.16
N MET A 254 2.38 -24.03 2.31
CA MET A 254 1.52 -23.50 1.24
C MET A 254 1.86 -22.03 0.95
N GLN A 255 1.89 -21.21 2.01
CA GLN A 255 2.23 -19.79 1.92
C GLN A 255 3.70 -19.56 1.54
N GLY A 256 4.59 -20.44 1.99
CA GLY A 256 6.01 -20.43 1.64
C GLY A 256 6.19 -20.64 0.14
N ALA A 257 5.50 -21.62 -0.45
CA ALA A 257 5.53 -21.85 -1.90
C ALA A 257 5.12 -20.59 -2.68
N GLU A 258 4.02 -19.93 -2.28
CA GLU A 258 3.58 -18.68 -2.92
C GLU A 258 4.64 -17.58 -2.82
N ALA A 259 5.19 -17.33 -1.63
CA ALA A 259 6.23 -16.33 -1.41
C ALA A 259 7.53 -16.61 -2.19
N PHE A 260 7.88 -17.89 -2.35
CA PHE A 260 9.06 -18.30 -3.11
C PHE A 260 8.87 -18.02 -4.60
N LEU A 261 7.71 -18.36 -5.16
CA LEU A 261 7.44 -18.07 -6.57
C LEU A 261 7.33 -16.55 -6.83
N ASP A 262 6.75 -15.82 -5.88
CA ASP A 262 6.61 -14.35 -5.96
C ASP A 262 7.98 -13.66 -6.07
N VAL A 263 8.96 -14.04 -5.24
CA VAL A 263 10.30 -13.46 -5.34
C VAL A 263 11.01 -13.81 -6.65
N ALA A 264 10.83 -15.04 -7.16
CA ALA A 264 11.47 -15.45 -8.41
C ALA A 264 10.95 -14.68 -9.63
N GLN A 265 9.68 -14.28 -9.61
CA GLN A 265 9.06 -13.47 -10.66
C GLN A 265 9.50 -12.00 -10.60
N GLN A 266 9.64 -11.46 -9.39
CA GLN A 266 9.87 -10.02 -9.21
C GLN A 266 11.35 -9.65 -9.19
N CYS A 267 12.23 -10.55 -8.75
CA CYS A 267 13.65 -10.27 -8.60
C CYS A 267 14.48 -10.96 -9.71
N PRO A 268 15.05 -10.20 -10.68
CA PRO A 268 15.77 -10.78 -11.82
C PRO A 268 17.00 -11.62 -11.44
N GLY A 269 17.59 -11.38 -10.26
CA GLY A 269 18.74 -12.16 -9.78
C GLY A 269 18.44 -13.66 -9.56
N PHE A 270 17.16 -14.06 -9.45
CA PHE A 270 16.75 -15.45 -9.23
C PHE A 270 16.86 -16.35 -10.47
N ARG A 271 17.31 -15.81 -11.62
CA ARG A 271 17.64 -16.62 -12.81
C ARG A 271 18.84 -17.54 -12.61
N LYS A 272 19.68 -17.25 -11.62
CA LYS A 272 20.83 -18.08 -11.28
C LYS A 272 21.04 -18.07 -9.77
N ILE A 273 20.83 -19.21 -9.13
CA ILE A 273 20.82 -19.29 -7.67
C ILE A 273 21.92 -20.24 -7.17
N LYS A 274 22.62 -19.81 -6.13
CA LYS A 274 23.53 -20.63 -5.33
C LYS A 274 23.03 -20.71 -3.90
N VAL A 275 23.12 -21.87 -3.28
CA VAL A 275 22.79 -22.06 -1.87
C VAL A 275 24.02 -22.53 -1.11
N VAL A 276 24.34 -21.81 -0.05
CA VAL A 276 25.48 -22.07 0.84
C VAL A 276 24.95 -22.40 2.22
N LEU A 277 25.16 -23.65 2.64
CA LEU A 277 24.76 -24.17 3.93
C LEU A 277 25.97 -24.21 4.86
N LEU A 278 25.92 -23.45 5.95
CA LEU A 278 26.99 -23.38 6.92
C LEU A 278 26.89 -24.55 7.90
N ASN A 279 27.96 -25.33 8.05
CA ASN A 279 28.07 -26.30 9.15
C ASN A 279 27.94 -25.58 10.49
N SER A 280 27.37 -26.24 11.51
CA SER A 280 27.25 -25.61 12.83
C SER A 280 28.55 -25.66 13.60
N LEU A 281 28.67 -24.77 14.57
CA LEU A 281 29.76 -24.78 15.54
C LEU A 281 29.37 -25.64 16.75
N ALA A 282 30.30 -26.45 17.25
CA ALA A 282 30.07 -27.32 18.40
C ALA A 282 29.91 -26.50 19.69
N ALA A 283 28.94 -26.86 20.53
CA ALA A 283 28.71 -26.18 21.81
C ALA A 283 29.94 -26.29 22.74
N LYS A 284 30.36 -25.16 23.32
CA LYS A 284 31.57 -25.08 24.17
C LYS A 284 31.24 -24.90 25.66
N LYS A 285 32.19 -25.29 26.52
CA LYS A 285 32.14 -24.97 27.95
C LYS A 285 32.81 -23.63 28.18
N VAL A 286 32.21 -22.80 29.01
CA VAL A 286 32.73 -21.49 29.41
C VAL A 286 32.98 -21.51 30.92
N LYS A 287 34.04 -20.83 31.37
CA LYS A 287 34.31 -20.67 32.81
C LYS A 287 33.15 -19.91 33.46
N ILE A 288 32.94 -20.14 34.74
CA ILE A 288 31.88 -19.46 35.51
C ILE A 288 32.51 -18.23 36.15
N TRP A 289 31.91 -17.07 35.91
CA TRP A 289 32.32 -15.83 36.55
C TRP A 289 31.84 -15.79 38.00
N GLN A 290 32.70 -15.32 38.91
CA GLN A 290 32.35 -15.22 40.32
C GLN A 290 31.53 -13.94 40.55
N MET A 291 30.27 -14.09 40.94
CA MET A 291 29.38 -12.94 41.18
C MET A 291 29.80 -12.19 42.45
N PRO A 292 29.76 -10.83 42.44
CA PRO A 292 30.00 -10.02 43.62
C PRO A 292 29.05 -10.37 44.78
N ASN A 293 29.62 -10.55 45.98
CA ASN A 293 28.86 -10.85 47.18
C ASN A 293 27.87 -9.72 47.50
N GLY A 294 26.62 -10.07 47.79
CA GLY A 294 25.58 -9.14 48.25
C GLY A 294 24.78 -8.43 47.14
N GLN A 295 25.23 -8.44 45.88
CA GLN A 295 24.55 -7.74 44.78
C GLN A 295 23.45 -8.59 44.09
N PHE A 296 23.50 -9.91 44.24
CA PHE A 296 22.61 -10.87 43.56
C PHE A 296 21.99 -11.84 44.57
N SER A 297 21.10 -11.35 45.42
CA SER A 297 20.43 -12.15 46.47
C SER A 297 19.37 -13.09 45.86
N ALA A 298 19.44 -14.37 46.24
CA ALA A 298 18.55 -15.44 45.76
C ALA A 298 17.92 -16.23 46.90
N THR A 299 16.73 -16.78 46.65
CA THR A 299 16.19 -17.86 47.48
C THR A 299 16.99 -19.16 47.23
N PRO A 300 17.05 -20.10 48.20
CA PRO A 300 17.76 -21.37 48.02
C PRO A 300 17.32 -22.18 46.78
N GLN A 301 16.05 -22.08 46.40
CA GLN A 301 15.50 -22.72 45.19
C GLN A 301 16.03 -22.10 43.90
N LEU A 302 16.16 -20.76 43.87
CA LEU A 302 16.70 -20.04 42.71
C LEU A 302 18.19 -20.34 42.53
N GLU A 303 18.93 -20.40 43.62
CA GLU A 303 20.36 -20.75 43.65
C GLU A 303 20.62 -22.16 43.07
N SER A 304 19.77 -23.14 43.40
CA SER A 304 19.86 -24.50 42.82
C SER A 304 19.62 -24.51 41.31
N LYS A 305 18.59 -23.79 40.84
CA LYS A 305 18.30 -23.64 39.39
C LYS A 305 19.46 -22.94 38.68
N TYR A 306 19.99 -21.87 39.26
CA TYR A 306 21.13 -21.12 38.74
C TYR A 306 22.37 -22.01 38.56
N ARG A 307 22.76 -22.75 39.61
CA ARG A 307 23.91 -23.68 39.58
C ARG A 307 23.76 -24.76 38.51
N THR A 308 22.54 -25.16 38.20
CA THR A 308 22.25 -26.12 37.13
C THR A 308 22.37 -25.46 35.75
N GLU A 309 21.81 -24.26 35.60
CA GLU A 309 21.76 -23.54 34.32
C GLU A 309 23.14 -23.06 33.87
N VAL A 310 23.95 -22.52 34.79
CA VAL A 310 25.28 -21.97 34.48
C VAL A 310 26.25 -23.03 33.98
N LYS A 311 26.10 -24.29 34.42
CA LYS A 311 26.94 -25.44 34.01
C LYS A 311 26.64 -25.96 32.60
N LYS A 312 25.55 -25.53 31.98
CA LYS A 312 25.19 -25.99 30.62
C LYS A 312 26.19 -25.47 29.60
N LYS A 313 26.44 -26.29 28.57
CA LYS A 313 27.25 -25.88 27.41
C LYS A 313 26.60 -24.68 26.72
N LYS A 314 27.42 -23.81 26.16
CA LYS A 314 27.00 -22.60 25.46
C LYS A 314 26.91 -22.88 23.97
N ASN A 315 25.79 -22.51 23.37
CA ASN A 315 25.48 -22.77 21.97
C ASN A 315 25.68 -21.50 21.15
N PHE A 316 26.15 -21.68 19.93
CA PHE A 316 26.13 -20.67 18.90
C PHE A 316 24.73 -20.67 18.28
N HIS A 317 24.06 -19.52 18.33
CA HIS A 317 22.75 -19.35 17.74
C HIS A 317 22.89 -19.09 16.23
N ALA A 318 21.91 -19.52 15.44
CA ALA A 318 21.97 -19.48 13.98
C ALA A 318 22.24 -18.06 13.45
N GLU A 319 21.62 -17.05 14.05
CA GLU A 319 21.78 -15.64 13.72
C GLU A 319 23.21 -15.17 13.93
N ILE A 320 23.84 -15.61 15.02
CA ILE A 320 25.21 -15.26 15.38
C ILE A 320 26.21 -15.93 14.44
N ILE A 321 26.00 -17.21 14.11
CA ILE A 321 26.85 -17.94 13.16
C ILE A 321 26.79 -17.28 11.78
N LEU A 322 25.58 -16.96 11.32
CA LEU A 322 25.37 -16.36 10.01
C LEU A 322 25.99 -14.98 9.90
N MET A 323 25.75 -14.10 10.89
CA MET A 323 26.36 -12.78 10.92
C MET A 323 27.89 -12.91 10.96
N ALA A 324 28.47 -13.73 11.85
CA ALA A 324 29.92 -13.92 11.93
C ALA A 324 30.53 -14.34 10.58
N HIS A 325 29.89 -15.27 9.86
CA HIS A 325 30.31 -15.66 8.52
C HIS A 325 30.29 -14.50 7.51
N LEU A 326 29.23 -13.68 7.53
CA LEU A 326 29.09 -12.54 6.64
C LEU A 326 30.12 -11.44 6.95
N LEU A 327 30.45 -11.23 8.23
CA LEU A 327 31.49 -10.29 8.67
C LEU A 327 32.88 -10.72 8.18
N GLU A 328 33.23 -12.02 8.27
CA GLU A 328 34.54 -12.53 7.81
C GLU A 328 34.71 -12.52 6.29
N ARG A 329 33.62 -12.58 5.53
CA ARG A 329 33.66 -12.42 4.07
C ARG A 329 33.88 -10.98 3.60
N GLY A 330 33.82 -10.01 4.52
CA GLY A 330 33.94 -8.59 4.23
C GLY A 330 32.58 -7.93 3.97
N LEU A 331 32.22 -6.96 4.82
CA LEU A 331 30.96 -6.21 4.79
C LEU A 331 30.82 -5.20 3.63
N PHE A 332 31.76 -5.16 2.68
CA PHE A 332 31.78 -4.13 1.62
C PHE A 332 31.24 -4.59 0.28
N CYS A 333 30.62 -5.76 0.21
CA CYS A 333 29.82 -6.09 -0.97
C CYS A 333 28.48 -5.39 -0.84
N SER A 334 28.25 -4.33 -1.64
CA SER A 334 26.96 -3.65 -1.79
C SER A 334 25.80 -4.58 -2.17
N GLU A 335 26.10 -5.86 -2.41
CA GLU A 335 25.18 -6.95 -2.74
C GLU A 335 24.56 -7.64 -1.52
N ILE A 336 25.07 -7.47 -0.29
CA ILE A 336 24.47 -8.11 0.89
C ILE A 336 23.17 -7.39 1.26
N PHE A 337 22.05 -8.10 1.24
CA PHE A 337 20.77 -7.57 1.69
C PHE A 337 20.78 -7.42 3.22
N PRO A 338 20.47 -6.23 3.79
CA PRO A 338 20.68 -5.91 5.21
C PRO A 338 19.59 -6.49 6.14
N TYR A 339 19.27 -7.78 5.94
CA TYR A 339 18.24 -8.51 6.66
C TYR A 339 18.59 -9.99 6.81
N LEU A 340 18.41 -10.53 8.03
CA LEU A 340 18.48 -11.97 8.28
C LEU A 340 17.07 -12.52 8.47
N GLY A 341 16.69 -13.48 7.62
CA GLY A 341 15.50 -14.28 7.85
C GLY A 341 15.70 -15.20 9.04
N VAL A 342 14.66 -15.35 9.87
CA VAL A 342 14.76 -16.11 11.12
C VAL A 342 13.56 -17.03 11.33
N SER A 343 13.84 -18.33 11.51
CA SER A 343 12.82 -19.37 11.73
C SER A 343 11.98 -19.17 13.00
N LYS A 344 12.50 -18.36 13.91
CA LYS A 344 11.89 -17.86 15.14
C LYS A 344 12.33 -16.41 15.33
N LYS A 345 11.56 -15.58 16.02
CA LYS A 345 12.05 -14.26 16.45
C LYS A 345 13.38 -14.41 17.20
N THR A 346 14.23 -13.39 17.17
CA THR A 346 15.54 -13.46 17.83
C THR A 346 15.39 -13.54 19.35
N CYS A 347 16.32 -14.22 20.02
CA CYS A 347 16.40 -14.16 21.47
C CYS A 347 16.90 -12.81 21.96
N LEU A 348 16.71 -12.49 23.24
CA LEU A 348 17.11 -11.20 23.82
C LEU A 348 18.59 -10.88 23.51
N LEU A 349 19.48 -11.86 23.71
CA LEU A 349 20.93 -11.68 23.50
C LEU A 349 21.26 -11.46 22.03
N CYS A 350 20.72 -12.28 21.11
CA CYS A 350 20.92 -12.10 19.68
C CYS A 350 20.39 -10.75 19.18
N GLY A 351 19.19 -10.35 19.65
CA GLY A 351 18.58 -9.10 19.22
C GLY A 351 19.34 -7.86 19.68
N HIS A 352 19.82 -7.83 20.93
CA HIS A 352 20.70 -6.75 21.39
C HIS A 352 22.01 -6.72 20.61
N PHE A 353 22.64 -7.88 20.43
CA PHE A 353 23.89 -7.96 19.68
C PHE A 353 23.74 -7.46 18.24
N LEU A 354 22.68 -7.88 17.53
CA LEU A 354 22.42 -7.43 16.15
C LEU A 354 22.13 -5.94 16.07
N ARG A 355 21.36 -5.40 17.03
CA ARG A 355 21.03 -3.96 17.10
C ARG A 355 22.28 -3.11 17.31
N GLU A 356 23.15 -3.49 18.24
CA GLU A 356 24.42 -2.77 18.48
C GLU A 356 25.35 -2.84 17.27
N MET A 357 25.38 -3.97 16.55
CA MET A 357 26.16 -4.09 15.32
C MET A 357 25.61 -3.19 14.19
N GLY A 358 24.28 -3.08 14.09
CA GLY A 358 23.59 -2.16 13.16
C GLY A 358 23.64 -2.55 11.68
N TYR A 359 24.20 -3.72 11.34
CA TYR A 359 24.33 -4.16 9.93
C TYR A 359 23.13 -4.94 9.41
N PHE A 360 22.38 -5.61 10.30
CA PHE A 360 21.33 -6.52 9.90
C PHE A 360 20.08 -6.37 10.76
N HIS A 361 18.93 -6.35 10.10
CA HIS A 361 17.62 -6.39 10.75
C HIS A 361 17.05 -7.81 10.71
N THR A 362 16.10 -8.09 11.60
CA THR A 362 15.29 -9.33 11.60
C THR A 362 13.83 -8.95 11.83
N ARG A 363 12.88 -9.86 11.62
CA ARG A 363 11.43 -9.65 11.91
C ARG A 363 11.04 -9.38 13.37
N GLY A 364 12.01 -9.05 14.21
CA GLY A 364 11.81 -8.78 15.63
C GLY A 364 12.38 -9.82 16.58
N ASN A 365 12.09 -9.57 17.85
CA ASN A 365 12.67 -10.19 19.03
C ASN A 365 11.55 -10.72 19.93
N HIS A 366 11.76 -11.83 20.64
CA HIS A 366 10.76 -12.38 21.57
C HIS A 366 11.11 -12.16 23.05
N GLY A 367 12.17 -11.43 23.37
CA GLY A 367 12.54 -11.05 24.74
C GLY A 367 13.01 -12.18 25.68
N LYS A 368 13.16 -13.44 25.23
CA LYS A 368 13.61 -14.51 26.15
C LYS A 368 15.13 -14.51 26.27
N CYS A 369 15.60 -14.53 27.51
CA CYS A 369 17.00 -14.67 27.85
C CYS A 369 17.38 -16.16 27.86
N TYR A 370 18.32 -16.55 26.99
CA TYR A 370 18.91 -17.89 26.99
C TYR A 370 20.37 -17.83 27.42
N SER A 371 20.69 -18.52 28.50
CA SER A 371 22.03 -18.66 29.07
C SER A 371 22.98 -19.52 28.25
N GLN A 372 22.45 -20.31 27.31
CA GLN A 372 23.19 -21.16 26.38
C GLN A 372 23.50 -20.38 25.11
N TRP A 373 24.19 -19.26 25.25
CA TRP A 373 24.55 -18.35 24.17
C TRP A 373 26.07 -18.11 24.19
N THR A 374 26.69 -18.01 23.02
CA THR A 374 28.10 -17.61 22.87
C THR A 374 28.38 -17.11 21.45
N PHE A 375 29.56 -16.53 21.26
CA PHE A 375 30.11 -15.99 20.01
C PHE A 375 31.46 -16.66 19.67
N PRO A 376 31.86 -16.73 18.38
CA PRO A 376 33.18 -17.23 17.97
C PRO A 376 34.33 -16.56 18.74
N HIS A 377 35.35 -17.34 19.12
CA HIS A 377 36.45 -16.81 19.94
C HIS A 377 37.37 -15.87 19.13
N LEU A 378 37.64 -16.23 17.89
CA LEU A 378 38.46 -15.48 16.95
C LEU A 378 37.59 -15.13 15.75
N LEU A 379 37.63 -13.87 15.32
CA LEU A 379 37.00 -13.41 14.09
C LEU A 379 37.96 -12.50 13.33
N ARG A 380 38.17 -12.77 12.04
CA ARG A 380 39.00 -11.91 11.18
C ARG A 380 38.14 -10.85 10.52
N THR A 381 38.41 -9.58 10.81
CA THR A 381 37.58 -8.49 10.32
C THR A 381 38.34 -7.17 10.27
N THR A 382 37.69 -6.09 9.81
CA THR A 382 38.30 -4.76 9.79
C THR A 382 38.30 -4.13 11.17
N ALA A 383 39.15 -3.11 11.38
CA ALA A 383 39.23 -2.39 12.64
C ALA A 383 37.87 -1.79 13.07
N GLU A 384 37.10 -1.23 12.12
CA GLU A 384 35.75 -0.67 12.40
C GLU A 384 34.79 -1.75 12.94
N VAL A 385 34.77 -2.93 12.30
CA VAL A 385 33.88 -4.02 12.70
C VAL A 385 34.34 -4.61 14.03
N ALA A 386 35.66 -4.72 14.25
CA ALA A 386 36.23 -5.16 15.52
C ALA A 386 35.85 -4.23 16.68
N GLU A 387 35.85 -2.91 16.46
CA GLU A 387 35.40 -1.92 17.44
C GLU A 387 33.91 -2.09 17.74
N ARG A 388 33.05 -2.20 16.72
CA ARG A 388 31.61 -2.44 16.92
C ARG A 388 31.33 -3.76 17.64
N LEU A 389 32.04 -4.84 17.30
CA LEU A 389 31.94 -6.11 18.02
C LEU A 389 32.32 -5.96 19.50
N GLN A 390 33.38 -5.20 19.78
CA GLN A 390 33.81 -4.93 21.14
C GLN A 390 32.75 -4.12 21.92
N THR A 391 32.15 -3.11 21.29
CA THR A 391 31.05 -2.32 21.84
C THR A 391 29.80 -3.17 22.07
N ALA A 392 29.39 -3.98 21.10
CA ALA A 392 28.22 -4.86 21.19
C ALA A 392 28.34 -5.88 22.33
N VAL A 393 29.52 -6.47 22.53
CA VAL A 393 29.81 -7.38 23.65
C VAL A 393 29.72 -6.65 25.00
N GLN A 394 30.28 -5.45 25.10
CA GLN A 394 30.24 -4.66 26.34
C GLN A 394 28.81 -4.18 26.65
N GLY A 395 28.09 -3.67 25.66
CA GLY A 395 26.69 -3.30 25.79
C GLY A 395 25.83 -4.47 26.24
N LEU A 396 26.03 -5.67 25.66
CA LEU A 396 25.30 -6.87 26.08
C LEU A 396 25.59 -7.25 27.55
N ARG A 397 26.85 -7.15 28.00
CA ARG A 397 27.20 -7.34 29.42
C ARG A 397 26.46 -6.34 30.31
N ASP A 398 26.47 -5.07 29.94
CA ASP A 398 25.91 -4.00 30.77
C ASP A 398 24.37 -4.12 30.87
N ILE A 399 23.71 -4.46 29.77
CA ILE A 399 22.27 -4.78 29.74
C ILE A 399 21.96 -5.95 30.68
N LEU A 400 22.70 -7.06 30.57
CA LEU A 400 22.48 -8.23 31.42
C LEU A 400 22.76 -7.96 32.89
N ARG A 401 23.75 -7.10 33.19
CA ARG A 401 24.05 -6.67 34.55
C ARG A 401 22.89 -5.86 35.12
N ALA A 402 22.39 -4.87 34.37
CA ALA A 402 21.23 -4.06 34.76
C ALA A 402 19.98 -4.93 34.97
N GLU A 403 19.69 -5.85 34.05
CA GLU A 403 18.59 -6.81 34.15
C GLU A 403 18.74 -7.77 35.35
N GLY A 404 19.97 -8.19 35.65
CA GLY A 404 20.27 -9.08 36.76
C GLY A 404 20.10 -8.45 38.15
N THR A 405 20.29 -7.13 38.25
CA THR A 405 20.21 -6.38 39.51
C THR A 405 18.81 -5.85 39.86
N LYS A 406 17.87 -5.81 38.91
CA LYS A 406 16.48 -5.39 39.18
C LYS A 406 15.87 -6.27 40.26
N HIS A 407 15.36 -5.71 41.37
CA HIS A 407 14.84 -6.49 42.49
C HIS A 407 13.45 -7.06 42.18
N ASP A 408 12.55 -6.22 41.65
CA ASP A 408 11.23 -6.61 41.15
C ASP A 408 11.24 -6.76 39.63
N VAL A 409 11.05 -7.99 39.15
CA VAL A 409 10.76 -8.25 37.73
C VAL A 409 9.32 -8.76 37.68
N PRO A 410 8.36 -7.96 37.19
CA PRO A 410 6.97 -8.39 37.08
C PRO A 410 6.86 -9.63 36.22
N HIS A 411 6.04 -10.60 36.64
CA HIS A 411 5.78 -11.79 35.84
C HIS A 411 5.26 -11.38 34.45
N ARG A 412 5.89 -11.89 33.39
CA ARG A 412 5.47 -11.72 32.01
C ARG A 412 5.23 -13.08 31.38
N ASP A 413 4.08 -13.22 30.72
CA ASP A 413 3.77 -14.41 29.93
C ASP A 413 4.80 -14.59 28.81
N ALA A 414 5.14 -15.83 28.52
CA ALA A 414 6.11 -16.15 27.50
C ALA A 414 5.58 -15.77 26.11
N GLU A 415 6.26 -14.86 25.41
CA GLU A 415 5.91 -14.56 24.02
C GLU A 415 6.20 -15.78 23.12
N LYS A 416 5.33 -16.01 22.14
CA LYS A 416 5.51 -17.12 21.19
C LYS A 416 6.67 -16.79 20.25
N GLU A 417 7.66 -17.67 20.21
CA GLU A 417 8.87 -17.48 19.39
C GLU A 417 8.60 -17.65 17.88
N SER A 418 7.49 -18.29 17.51
CA SER A 418 7.16 -18.74 16.16
C SER A 418 5.89 -18.07 15.64
N THR A 419 5.74 -16.76 15.83
CA THR A 419 4.64 -15.99 15.23
C THR A 419 4.89 -15.82 13.73
N MET A 420 3.86 -16.01 12.92
CA MET A 420 3.95 -15.69 11.50
C MET A 420 3.70 -14.20 11.30
N VAL A 421 4.42 -13.60 10.36
CA VAL A 421 3.87 -12.45 9.64
C VAL A 421 2.73 -13.03 8.81
N ALA A 422 1.48 -12.60 9.02
CA ALA A 422 0.44 -12.90 8.05
C ALA A 422 0.98 -12.44 6.69
N PRO A 423 0.87 -13.22 5.59
CA PRO A 423 1.20 -12.67 4.28
C PRO A 423 0.27 -11.47 4.07
N ILE A 424 0.78 -10.28 4.37
CA ILE A 424 0.20 -9.05 3.86
C ILE A 424 0.55 -9.17 2.38
N SER A 425 -0.36 -9.78 1.61
CA SER A 425 -0.43 -9.51 0.17
C SER A 425 -0.24 -8.01 0.07
N PRO A 426 0.73 -7.49 -0.70
CA PRO A 426 1.00 -6.06 -0.76
C PRO A 426 -0.35 -5.38 -0.83
N ARG A 427 -0.74 -4.74 0.28
CA ARG A 427 -1.97 -3.97 0.31
C ARG A 427 -1.57 -2.80 -0.56
N TYR A 428 -1.89 -2.87 -1.85
CA TYR A 428 -2.19 -1.66 -2.60
C TYR A 428 -3.40 -1.11 -1.88
N GLY A 429 -3.12 -0.37 -0.81
CA GLY A 429 -4.08 -0.06 0.22
C GLY A 429 -5.15 0.80 -0.40
N ARG A 430 -6.41 0.41 -0.21
CA ARG A 430 -7.49 1.38 -0.13
C ARG A 430 -7.31 2.09 1.18
N GLU A 431 -6.61 3.21 1.19
CA GLU A 431 -6.72 4.10 2.33
C GLU A 431 -8.14 4.65 2.35
N ILE A 432 -8.76 4.62 3.52
CA ILE A 432 -10.08 5.17 3.74
C ILE A 432 -9.86 6.45 4.52
N SER A 433 -10.20 7.59 3.93
CA SER A 433 -10.25 8.85 4.67
C SER A 433 -11.69 9.12 5.12
N PRO A 434 -11.98 10.11 5.98
CA PRO A 434 -13.36 10.53 6.24
C PRO A 434 -14.10 10.97 4.96
N PHE A 435 -13.37 11.47 3.96
CA PHE A 435 -13.92 12.03 2.71
C PHE A 435 -14.10 10.99 1.59
N ASN A 436 -13.25 9.96 1.55
CA ASN A 436 -13.20 8.98 0.45
C ASN A 436 -13.30 7.55 0.97
N SER A 437 -14.23 6.78 0.40
CA SER A 437 -14.45 5.36 0.70
C SER A 437 -13.38 4.46 0.09
N VAL A 438 -12.66 4.95 -0.92
CA VAL A 438 -11.58 4.28 -1.61
C VAL A 438 -10.58 5.33 -2.09
N ILE A 439 -9.37 5.33 -1.55
CA ILE A 439 -8.22 6.02 -2.15
C ILE A 439 -7.39 4.94 -2.87
N GLU A 440 -7.43 4.92 -4.20
CA GLU A 440 -6.71 3.93 -4.99
C GLU A 440 -5.26 4.36 -5.20
N ASP A 441 -4.31 3.46 -4.90
CA ASP A 441 -2.89 3.67 -5.21
C ASP A 441 -2.73 3.93 -6.73
N PRO A 442 -2.05 5.02 -7.15
CA PRO A 442 -1.80 5.29 -8.57
C PRO A 442 -1.18 4.11 -9.32
N ARG A 443 -0.34 3.29 -8.67
CA ARG A 443 0.27 2.09 -9.24
C ARG A 443 -0.74 0.96 -9.47
N PHE A 444 -1.83 0.92 -8.70
CA PHE A 444 -2.93 0.00 -8.91
C PHE A 444 -3.77 0.41 -10.11
N LEU A 445 -4.18 1.69 -10.19
CA LEU A 445 -4.89 2.27 -11.34
C LEU A 445 -4.12 2.04 -12.65
N MET A 446 -2.81 2.30 -12.64
CA MET A 446 -1.93 2.06 -13.80
C MET A 446 -1.94 0.59 -14.24
N ARG A 447 -1.79 -0.36 -13.30
CA ARG A 447 -1.83 -1.79 -13.63
C ARG A 447 -3.21 -2.24 -14.08
N GLU A 448 -4.28 -1.68 -13.52
CA GLU A 448 -5.62 -1.95 -14.01
C GLU A 448 -5.81 -1.47 -15.45
N ALA A 449 -5.33 -0.28 -15.78
CA ALA A 449 -5.32 0.23 -17.14
C ALA A 449 -4.52 -0.68 -18.08
N GLU A 450 -3.33 -1.14 -17.67
CA GLU A 450 -2.53 -2.09 -18.45
C GLU A 450 -3.25 -3.42 -18.68
N TRP A 451 -3.86 -4.01 -17.64
CA TRP A 451 -4.57 -5.28 -17.76
C TRP A 451 -5.72 -5.18 -18.76
N LEU A 452 -6.49 -4.09 -18.69
CA LEU A 452 -7.61 -3.82 -19.57
C LEU A 452 -7.17 -3.58 -21.02
N ALA A 453 -6.01 -2.95 -21.22
CA ALA A 453 -5.42 -2.78 -22.55
C ALA A 453 -4.95 -4.11 -23.16
N ARG A 454 -4.39 -5.03 -22.34
CA ARG A 454 -3.90 -6.35 -22.78
C ARG A 454 -5.01 -7.35 -23.11
N SER A 455 -6.16 -7.26 -22.44
CA SER A 455 -7.23 -8.27 -22.48
C SER A 455 -8.14 -8.21 -23.72
N ARG A 456 -7.84 -7.34 -24.71
CA ARG A 456 -8.70 -7.15 -25.89
C ARG A 456 -8.31 -8.10 -27.03
N PRO A 457 -9.29 -8.73 -27.73
CA PRO A 457 -8.99 -9.58 -28.87
C PRO A 457 -8.29 -8.78 -29.99
N ARG A 458 -7.13 -9.24 -30.46
CA ARG A 458 -6.52 -8.87 -31.76
C ARG A 458 -7.36 -9.36 -32.96
N GLY A 459 -8.68 -9.30 -32.86
CA GLY A 459 -9.60 -9.83 -33.86
C GLY A 459 -10.05 -8.78 -34.87
N ARG A 460 -9.14 -8.07 -35.55
CA ARG A 460 -9.52 -7.15 -36.65
C ARG A 460 -8.54 -7.03 -37.81
N GLU A 461 -7.56 -7.91 -37.95
CA GLU A 461 -6.82 -8.06 -39.22
C GLU A 461 -7.47 -9.07 -40.19
N ALA A 462 -8.51 -9.80 -39.78
CA ALA A 462 -9.05 -10.91 -40.57
C ALA A 462 -10.30 -10.59 -41.43
N ASN A 463 -10.79 -9.35 -41.47
CA ASN A 463 -11.97 -8.98 -42.28
C ASN A 463 -11.68 -7.85 -43.29
N MET A 464 -10.54 -7.93 -43.98
CA MET A 464 -10.37 -7.34 -45.30
C MET A 464 -10.30 -8.51 -46.30
N THR A 465 -11.29 -8.55 -47.17
CA THR A 465 -11.48 -9.52 -48.25
C THR A 465 -10.20 -9.71 -49.08
N PRO A 466 -9.76 -10.94 -49.37
CA PRO A 466 -8.65 -11.16 -50.30
C PRO A 466 -9.17 -11.00 -51.73
N GLY A 467 -8.80 -9.89 -52.37
CA GLY A 467 -8.86 -9.77 -53.82
C GLY A 467 -7.66 -10.50 -54.42
N ASN A 468 -7.96 -11.58 -55.14
CA ASN A 468 -7.01 -12.37 -55.93
C ASN A 468 -6.06 -11.49 -56.74
N ASP A 469 -4.76 -11.76 -56.63
CA ASP A 469 -3.94 -11.91 -57.83
C ASP A 469 -2.76 -12.84 -57.58
N GLU A 470 -2.57 -13.73 -58.54
CA GLU A 470 -1.62 -14.83 -58.58
C GLU A 470 -0.17 -14.34 -58.72
N GLY A 471 0.77 -15.12 -58.20
CA GLY A 471 2.20 -14.90 -58.45
C GLY A 471 3.13 -15.81 -57.66
N PHE A 472 3.33 -17.02 -58.18
CA PHE A 472 4.38 -17.97 -57.82
C PHE A 472 5.76 -17.33 -57.54
N ALA A 473 6.47 -17.81 -56.50
CA ALA A 473 7.75 -18.55 -56.64
C ALA A 473 8.63 -18.54 -55.35
N THR A 474 8.74 -19.76 -54.79
CA THR A 474 9.97 -20.44 -54.31
C THR A 474 11.12 -19.68 -53.60
N SER A 475 11.33 -20.10 -52.34
CA SER A 475 12.57 -20.62 -51.75
C SER A 475 13.86 -19.78 -51.59
N SER A 476 14.43 -19.92 -50.38
CA SER A 476 15.83 -20.28 -50.05
C SER A 476 16.77 -19.21 -49.46
N HIS A 477 17.23 -19.55 -48.25
CA HIS A 477 18.59 -19.44 -47.68
C HIS A 477 19.36 -18.10 -47.62
N ALA A 478 19.64 -17.72 -46.36
CA ALA A 478 20.96 -17.39 -45.75
C ALA A 478 22.12 -16.93 -46.65
N HIS A 479 22.75 -15.79 -46.31
CA HIS A 479 24.06 -15.70 -45.65
C HIS A 479 24.54 -14.24 -45.54
N GLU A 480 25.16 -13.95 -44.39
CA GLU A 480 26.40 -13.16 -44.14
C GLU A 480 26.66 -11.79 -44.80
N GLY A 481 27.24 -10.89 -43.99
CA GLY A 481 28.21 -9.93 -44.50
C GLY A 481 28.25 -8.60 -43.75
N ALA A 482 29.19 -8.49 -42.81
CA ALA A 482 29.53 -7.28 -42.07
C ALA A 482 29.97 -6.10 -42.95
N SER A 483 29.82 -4.87 -42.45
CA SER A 483 30.92 -3.89 -42.23
C SER A 483 30.36 -2.51 -41.85
N GLU A 484 30.72 -2.02 -40.65
CA GLU A 484 30.91 -0.59 -40.41
C GLU A 484 32.21 -0.14 -41.11
N PRO A 485 32.36 1.14 -41.50
CA PRO A 485 33.07 2.05 -40.58
C PRO A 485 32.56 3.51 -40.54
N GLN A 486 32.92 4.10 -39.41
CA GLN A 486 32.89 5.52 -39.00
C GLN A 486 33.35 6.53 -40.07
N LEU A 487 32.80 7.75 -40.04
CA LEU A 487 33.44 8.97 -39.48
C LEU A 487 32.99 10.26 -40.22
N LYS A 488 32.40 11.17 -39.43
CA LYS A 488 32.36 12.66 -39.54
C LYS A 488 32.72 13.29 -40.88
N THR A 489 31.80 14.04 -41.50
CA THR A 489 32.09 15.42 -41.95
C THR A 489 30.81 16.26 -42.03
N ARG A 490 31.03 17.55 -41.82
CA ARG A 490 30.15 18.73 -41.71
C ARG A 490 29.53 19.16 -43.05
N CYS A 491 28.49 20.01 -42.95
CA CYS A 491 27.87 20.88 -43.98
C CYS A 491 26.83 20.22 -44.92
N PRO A 492 25.90 20.96 -45.58
CA PRO A 492 25.78 22.43 -45.69
C PRO A 492 24.36 23.02 -45.49
N ILE A 493 24.35 24.35 -45.36
CA ILE A 493 23.20 25.24 -45.56
C ILE A 493 22.54 24.94 -46.92
N GLY A 494 21.22 24.77 -46.94
CA GLY A 494 20.49 24.59 -48.19
C GLY A 494 19.00 24.29 -48.04
N LYS A 495 18.23 25.34 -47.74
CA LYS A 495 16.81 25.58 -48.11
C LYS A 495 15.93 24.35 -48.38
N GLY A 496 15.15 23.95 -47.38
CA GLY A 496 13.95 23.14 -47.52
C GLY A 496 12.76 23.90 -46.95
N HIS A 497 11.67 23.96 -47.72
CA HIS A 497 10.41 24.63 -47.36
C HIS A 497 9.92 24.22 -45.96
N GLU A 498 10.04 25.14 -45.01
CA GLU A 498 9.33 25.09 -43.74
C GLU A 498 7.83 25.23 -44.02
N ALA A 499 7.05 24.27 -43.52
CA ALA A 499 5.66 24.54 -43.21
C ALA A 499 5.64 25.68 -42.18
N ALA A 500 5.24 26.87 -42.62
CA ALA A 500 5.16 28.06 -41.79
C ALA A 500 4.23 27.79 -40.61
N SER A 501 4.82 27.44 -39.46
CA SER A 501 4.19 27.58 -38.15
C SER A 501 3.85 29.05 -38.00
N SER A 502 2.57 29.40 -38.03
CA SER A 502 2.14 30.75 -37.68
C SER A 502 2.45 30.95 -36.19
N VAL A 503 3.59 31.56 -35.88
CA VAL A 503 3.93 31.89 -34.50
C VAL A 503 2.91 32.94 -34.05
N VAL A 504 2.05 32.57 -33.09
CA VAL A 504 1.03 33.43 -32.50
C VAL A 504 1.52 33.94 -31.16
N CYS A 505 1.02 35.11 -30.75
CA CYS A 505 1.35 35.65 -29.42
C CYS A 505 0.89 34.68 -28.33
N THR A 506 1.79 34.28 -27.43
CA THR A 506 1.49 33.32 -26.36
C THR A 506 0.33 33.79 -25.47
N PHE A 507 0.22 35.10 -25.22
CA PHE A 507 -0.88 35.71 -24.45
C PHE A 507 -2.18 35.89 -25.25
N CYS A 508 -2.23 36.88 -26.15
CA CYS A 508 -3.47 37.30 -26.83
C CYS A 508 -3.87 36.42 -28.03
N LYS A 509 -3.06 35.42 -28.38
CA LYS A 509 -3.24 34.49 -29.51
C LYS A 509 -3.38 35.16 -30.89
N ALA A 510 -3.12 36.45 -30.99
CA ALA A 510 -3.18 37.17 -32.26
C ALA A 510 -1.98 36.83 -33.15
N THR A 511 -2.23 36.70 -34.46
CA THR A 511 -1.24 36.59 -35.54
C THR A 511 -0.69 37.97 -35.90
N ARG A 512 -0.11 38.66 -34.93
CA ARG A 512 0.56 39.96 -35.12
C ARG A 512 2.08 39.77 -35.09
N GLU A 513 2.82 40.78 -35.53
CA GLU A 513 4.28 40.81 -35.42
C GLU A 513 4.71 40.64 -33.96
N LEU A 514 5.52 39.62 -33.69
CA LEU A 514 5.95 39.25 -32.34
C LEU A 514 7.22 40.02 -32.00
N THR A 515 7.04 41.16 -31.34
CA THR A 515 8.13 42.10 -31.05
C THR A 515 8.89 41.78 -29.76
N TYR A 516 8.38 40.88 -28.93
CA TYR A 516 8.98 40.56 -27.65
C TYR A 516 9.10 39.04 -27.44
N VAL A 517 10.30 38.57 -27.16
CA VAL A 517 10.59 37.16 -26.86
C VAL A 517 11.11 37.09 -25.43
N CYS A 518 10.71 36.07 -24.68
CA CYS A 518 11.22 35.87 -23.33
C CYS A 518 12.73 35.62 -23.39
N GLU A 519 13.54 36.56 -22.87
CA GLU A 519 15.01 36.48 -22.87
C GLU A 519 15.56 35.29 -22.07
N LYS A 520 14.75 34.70 -21.20
CA LYS A 520 15.16 33.55 -20.39
C LYS A 520 14.99 32.24 -21.16
N CYS A 521 13.80 31.95 -21.67
CA CYS A 521 13.54 30.67 -22.33
C CYS A 521 13.72 30.70 -23.84
N GLU A 522 13.68 31.88 -24.46
CA GLU A 522 13.70 32.12 -25.92
C GLU A 522 12.58 31.39 -26.70
N VAL A 523 11.65 30.70 -26.02
CA VAL A 523 10.56 29.92 -26.62
C VAL A 523 9.25 30.72 -26.69
N ALA A 524 8.91 31.48 -25.65
CA ALA A 524 7.66 32.23 -25.60
C ALA A 524 7.79 33.60 -26.29
N ALA A 525 6.87 33.90 -27.21
CA ALA A 525 6.90 35.11 -28.03
C ALA A 525 5.56 35.87 -27.94
N TYR A 526 5.65 37.19 -27.92
CA TYR A 526 4.57 38.09 -27.54
C TYR A 526 4.45 39.26 -28.50
N CYS A 527 3.22 39.74 -28.62
CA CYS A 527 2.85 40.87 -29.47
C CYS A 527 3.55 42.18 -29.02
N THR A 528 3.66 42.37 -27.71
CA THR A 528 4.18 43.55 -27.02
C THR A 528 4.77 43.16 -25.66
N LEU A 529 5.53 44.07 -25.05
CA LEU A 529 5.97 43.93 -23.66
C LEU A 529 4.80 43.79 -22.68
N ASP A 530 3.65 44.40 -22.96
CA ASP A 530 2.45 44.27 -22.14
C ASP A 530 1.85 42.87 -22.26
N CYS A 531 1.76 42.31 -23.47
CA CYS A 531 1.39 40.91 -23.70
C CYS A 531 2.28 39.95 -22.88
N TYR A 532 3.59 40.22 -22.81
CA TYR A 532 4.53 39.45 -21.98
C TYR A 532 4.27 39.61 -20.48
N ARG A 533 4.16 40.85 -19.99
CA ARG A 533 3.92 41.13 -18.57
C ARG A 533 2.59 40.55 -18.09
N SER A 534 1.54 40.64 -18.91
CA SER A 534 0.24 40.06 -18.60
C SER A 534 0.26 38.54 -18.57
N ASP A 535 1.13 37.87 -19.31
CA ASP A 535 1.24 36.40 -19.29
C ASP A 535 2.25 35.88 -18.25
N TRP A 536 3.07 36.77 -17.67
CA TRP A 536 4.19 36.36 -16.82
C TRP A 536 3.77 35.45 -15.65
N HIS A 537 2.62 35.72 -15.04
CA HIS A 537 2.06 34.91 -13.95
C HIS A 537 1.75 33.46 -14.36
N ARG A 538 1.53 33.17 -15.65
CA ARG A 538 1.37 31.81 -16.20
C ARG A 538 2.66 31.27 -16.80
N HIS A 539 3.36 32.10 -17.59
CA HIS A 539 4.58 31.71 -18.28
C HIS A 539 5.68 31.22 -17.33
N LYS A 540 5.76 31.79 -16.12
CA LYS A 540 6.75 31.42 -15.09
C LYS A 540 6.82 29.92 -14.80
N PHE A 541 5.70 29.20 -14.87
CA PHE A 541 5.65 27.74 -14.64
C PHE A 541 6.21 26.91 -15.80
N SER A 542 6.38 27.52 -16.98
CA SER A 542 6.85 26.88 -18.21
C SER A 542 8.23 27.39 -18.67
N CYS A 543 8.82 28.34 -17.94
CA CYS A 543 10.09 28.97 -18.30
C CYS A 543 11.28 28.17 -17.71
N ASN A 544 11.92 27.33 -18.54
CA ASN A 544 13.01 26.42 -18.14
C ASN A 544 14.24 27.07 -17.48
N LEU A 545 14.43 28.38 -17.62
CA LEU A 545 15.54 29.15 -17.03
C LEU A 545 15.06 30.17 -15.97
N GLY A 546 13.84 30.01 -15.45
CA GLY A 546 13.28 30.80 -14.36
C GLY A 546 13.77 30.36 -12.96
N ARG A 547 13.50 31.17 -11.92
CA ARG A 547 13.61 30.71 -10.53
C ARG A 547 12.60 29.58 -10.30
N SER A 548 12.89 28.65 -9.39
CA SER A 548 11.90 27.65 -8.96
C SER A 548 10.65 28.35 -8.47
N THR A 549 9.48 27.88 -8.89
CA THR A 549 8.18 28.40 -8.45
C THR A 549 7.94 28.05 -6.98
N ASP A 550 7.39 28.99 -6.23
CA ASP A 550 7.09 28.85 -4.79
C ASP A 550 5.63 29.20 -4.46
N ALA A 551 5.25 29.13 -3.18
CA ALA A 551 3.89 29.38 -2.73
C ALA A 551 3.35 30.77 -3.13
N THR A 552 4.19 31.80 -3.16
CA THR A 552 3.78 33.13 -3.66
C THR A 552 3.39 33.06 -5.13
N ASP A 553 4.11 32.27 -5.93
CA ASP A 553 3.80 32.10 -7.35
C ASP A 553 2.44 31.47 -7.58
N TYR A 554 2.13 30.43 -6.80
CA TYR A 554 0.84 29.76 -6.84
C TYR A 554 -0.30 30.65 -6.32
N LEU A 555 -0.08 31.48 -5.28
CA LEU A 555 -1.09 32.46 -4.83
C LEU A 555 -1.42 33.49 -5.92
N VAL A 556 -0.39 34.03 -6.58
CA VAL A 556 -0.57 35.04 -7.63
C VAL A 556 -1.31 34.44 -8.82
N LEU A 557 -0.96 33.21 -9.22
CA LEU A 557 -1.70 32.47 -10.25
C LEU A 557 -3.17 32.30 -9.86
N ALA A 558 -3.43 31.82 -8.65
CA ALA A 558 -4.78 31.65 -8.09
C ALA A 558 -5.58 32.96 -8.11
N CYS A 559 -4.97 34.09 -7.75
CA CYS A 559 -5.60 35.41 -7.80
C CYS A 559 -6.02 35.82 -9.22
N HIS A 560 -5.14 35.60 -10.21
CA HIS A 560 -5.43 35.91 -11.62
C HIS A 560 -6.49 34.96 -12.22
N ASP A 561 -6.45 33.68 -11.86
CA ASP A 561 -7.43 32.68 -12.30
C ASP A 561 -8.76 32.77 -11.53
N ASN A 562 -8.80 33.57 -10.45
CA ASN A 562 -9.95 33.74 -9.54
C ASN A 562 -10.41 32.40 -8.93
N GLU A 563 -9.45 31.55 -8.61
CA GLU A 563 -9.65 30.26 -7.94
C GLU A 563 -9.00 30.28 -6.55
N LEU A 564 -9.65 29.69 -5.55
CA LEU A 564 -9.07 29.58 -4.21
C LEU A 564 -7.83 28.68 -4.27
N PRO A 565 -6.68 29.07 -3.66
CA PRO A 565 -5.49 28.23 -3.67
C PRO A 565 -5.76 26.88 -2.98
N LEU A 566 -5.28 25.79 -3.59
CA LEU A 566 -5.46 24.42 -3.10
C LEU A 566 -4.15 23.81 -2.56
N GLN A 567 -3.01 24.40 -2.91
CA GLN A 567 -1.70 23.92 -2.50
C GLN A 567 -1.47 24.20 -1.01
N GLU A 568 -1.08 23.17 -0.27
CA GLU A 568 -0.95 23.20 1.19
C GLU A 568 0.06 24.26 1.66
N ASP A 569 1.16 24.43 0.92
CA ASP A 569 2.17 25.45 1.17
C ASP A 569 1.61 26.88 1.07
N VAL A 570 0.73 27.15 0.09
CA VAL A 570 0.07 28.45 -0.09
C VAL A 570 -0.93 28.71 1.03
N VAL A 571 -1.79 27.72 1.29
CA VAL A 571 -2.84 27.82 2.30
C VAL A 571 -2.23 28.07 3.69
N ASN A 572 -1.12 27.39 4.01
CA ASN A 572 -0.34 27.61 5.22
C ASN A 572 0.34 28.99 5.24
N GLN A 573 1.19 29.29 4.26
CA GLN A 573 2.05 30.48 4.29
C GLN A 573 1.26 31.79 4.32
N TYR A 574 0.10 31.83 3.65
CA TYR A 574 -0.70 33.05 3.51
C TYR A 574 -1.88 33.15 4.47
N GLY A 575 -1.92 32.30 5.51
CA GLY A 575 -2.84 32.43 6.63
C GLY A 575 -4.29 32.08 6.30
N PHE A 576 -4.54 31.29 5.24
CA PHE A 576 -5.87 30.77 4.95
C PHE A 576 -6.32 29.78 6.05
N ASN A 577 -5.38 29.00 6.59
CA ASN A 577 -5.66 28.08 7.69
C ASN A 577 -6.06 28.77 8.99
N CYS A 578 -5.74 30.06 9.19
CA CYS A 578 -6.21 30.83 10.34
C CYS A 578 -7.76 30.89 10.43
N PHE A 579 -8.46 30.62 9.33
CA PHE A 579 -9.91 30.70 9.23
C PHE A 579 -10.55 29.32 9.11
N VAL A 580 -11.45 29.00 10.05
CA VAL A 580 -12.22 27.75 10.07
C VAL A 580 -13.35 27.77 9.05
N SER A 581 -13.91 28.94 8.73
CA SER A 581 -15.03 29.09 7.80
C SER A 581 -14.54 29.31 6.36
N GLY A 582 -15.11 28.59 5.40
CA GLY A 582 -14.85 28.78 3.98
C GLY A 582 -15.26 30.17 3.48
N HIS A 583 -16.23 30.81 4.14
CA HIS A 583 -16.57 32.21 3.85
C HIS A 583 -15.41 33.16 4.15
N ASP A 584 -14.73 32.96 5.27
CA ASP A 584 -13.65 33.84 5.73
C ASP A 584 -12.36 33.57 4.96
N GLN A 585 -12.09 32.31 4.60
CA GLN A 585 -11.05 31.96 3.63
C GLN A 585 -11.30 32.59 2.26
N TRP A 586 -12.53 32.54 1.76
CA TRP A 586 -12.89 33.17 0.49
C TRP A 586 -12.83 34.69 0.57
N ARG A 587 -13.24 35.27 1.70
CA ARG A 587 -13.12 36.72 1.95
C ARG A 587 -11.66 37.16 1.96
N LEU A 588 -10.78 36.41 2.62
CA LEU A 588 -9.33 36.61 2.59
C LEU A 588 -8.78 36.47 1.16
N PHE A 589 -9.23 35.47 0.40
CA PHE A 589 -8.83 35.30 -0.99
C PHE A 589 -9.23 36.49 -1.86
N LYS A 590 -10.47 36.97 -1.73
CA LYS A 590 -10.93 38.17 -2.45
C LYS A 590 -10.12 39.40 -2.06
N LEU A 591 -9.66 39.49 -0.81
CA LEU A 591 -8.73 40.53 -0.37
C LEU A 591 -7.38 40.42 -1.11
N TYR A 592 -6.72 39.26 -1.06
CA TYR A 592 -5.47 39.03 -1.81
C TYR A 592 -5.63 39.31 -3.30
N ARG A 593 -6.70 38.80 -3.92
CA ARG A 593 -6.97 39.00 -5.33
C ARG A 593 -7.08 40.47 -5.70
N ARG A 594 -7.83 41.29 -4.93
CA ARG A 594 -7.91 42.73 -5.20
C ARG A 594 -6.55 43.40 -5.06
N LEU A 595 -5.77 43.03 -4.04
CA LEU A 595 -4.44 43.58 -3.84
C LEU A 595 -3.45 43.21 -4.96
N VAL A 596 -3.48 41.97 -5.44
CA VAL A 596 -2.60 41.47 -6.50
C VAL A 596 -3.04 41.98 -7.87
N VAL A 597 -4.32 41.84 -8.21
CA VAL A 597 -4.84 42.09 -9.56
C VAL A 597 -5.19 43.57 -9.77
N ASP A 598 -5.88 44.20 -8.82
CA ASP A 598 -6.41 45.55 -9.00
C ASP A 598 -5.42 46.62 -8.53
N TRP A 599 -4.62 46.32 -7.49
CA TRP A 599 -3.65 47.25 -6.89
C TRP A 599 -2.20 46.93 -7.22
N GLY A 600 -1.91 45.81 -7.89
CA GLY A 600 -0.58 45.47 -8.37
C GLY A 600 0.49 45.38 -7.28
N ILE A 601 0.17 44.78 -6.12
CA ILE A 601 1.18 44.50 -5.10
C ILE A 601 2.32 43.66 -5.68
N ASP A 602 3.55 44.04 -5.32
CA ASP A 602 4.76 43.36 -5.76
C ASP A 602 4.89 41.96 -5.13
N GLU A 603 5.27 40.96 -5.93
CA GLU A 603 5.40 39.58 -5.44
C GLU A 603 6.47 39.45 -4.33
N ASP A 604 7.55 40.24 -4.38
CA ASP A 604 8.60 40.20 -3.36
C ASP A 604 8.16 40.87 -2.06
N GLU A 605 7.21 41.81 -2.12
CA GLU A 605 6.55 42.34 -0.93
C GLU A 605 5.75 41.26 -0.20
N LEU A 606 4.95 40.47 -0.93
CA LEU A 606 4.23 39.32 -0.37
C LEU A 606 5.20 38.30 0.24
N ARG A 607 6.24 37.92 -0.51
CA ARG A 607 7.26 36.96 -0.06
C ARG A 607 7.99 37.48 1.18
N SER A 608 8.27 38.77 1.22
CA SER A 608 8.93 39.40 2.36
C SER A 608 8.03 39.52 3.59
N ALA A 609 6.72 39.75 3.41
CA ALA A 609 5.76 39.82 4.51
C ALA A 609 5.60 38.45 5.18
N VAL A 610 5.54 37.37 4.39
CA VAL A 610 5.55 35.99 4.90
C VAL A 610 6.86 35.71 5.65
N LYS A 611 8.01 36.00 5.04
CA LYS A 611 9.34 35.73 5.65
C LYS A 611 9.56 36.45 6.98
N ARG A 612 9.01 37.66 7.13
CA ARG A 612 9.14 38.47 8.36
C ARG A 612 8.01 38.24 9.35
N ASN A 613 7.04 37.39 9.02
CA ASN A 613 5.81 37.19 9.77
C ASN A 613 5.06 38.51 10.04
N THR A 614 5.02 39.41 9.05
CA THR A 614 4.33 40.72 9.12
C THR A 614 3.18 40.81 8.11
N LEU A 615 2.52 39.67 7.86
CA LEU A 615 1.51 39.53 6.81
C LEU A 615 0.24 40.31 7.13
N LYS A 616 -0.22 40.25 8.39
CA LYS A 616 -1.39 41.00 8.89
C LYS A 616 -1.16 42.51 8.76
N GLU A 617 -0.02 42.99 9.20
CA GLU A 617 0.37 44.39 9.14
C GLU A 617 0.47 44.88 7.69
N MET A 618 1.08 44.08 6.81
CA MET A 618 1.18 44.42 5.38
C MET A 618 -0.19 44.54 4.73
N LEU A 619 -1.08 43.57 4.95
CA LEU A 619 -2.44 43.60 4.40
C LEU A 619 -3.22 44.80 4.93
N MET A 620 -3.20 45.04 6.24
CA MET A 620 -3.90 46.19 6.84
C MET A 620 -3.35 47.51 6.31
N PHE A 621 -2.03 47.65 6.23
CA PHE A 621 -1.37 48.84 5.69
C PHE A 621 -1.79 49.10 4.25
N ARG A 622 -1.78 48.07 3.39
CA ARG A 622 -2.17 48.21 1.98
C ARG A 622 -3.64 48.53 1.84
N CYS A 623 -4.53 47.91 2.61
CA CYS A 623 -5.95 48.26 2.63
C CYS A 623 -6.17 49.74 2.97
N SER A 624 -5.45 50.27 3.97
CA SER A 624 -5.59 51.67 4.41
C SER A 624 -5.24 52.68 3.30
N GLN A 625 -4.40 52.30 2.34
CA GLN A 625 -3.99 53.14 1.22
C GLN A 625 -5.02 53.19 0.08
N THR A 626 -5.94 52.23 0.01
CA THR A 626 -6.81 52.04 -1.16
C THR A 626 -7.99 53.02 -1.25
N ARG A 627 -8.44 53.59 -0.13
CA ARG A 627 -9.70 54.37 0.00
C ARG A 627 -10.96 53.63 -0.50
N ASP A 628 -10.89 52.34 -0.82
CA ASP A 628 -12.01 51.50 -1.26
C ASP A 628 -12.86 51.10 -0.03
N PRO A 629 -14.18 51.40 -0.02
CA PRO A 629 -15.06 51.06 1.09
C PRO A 629 -15.04 49.57 1.48
N VAL A 630 -14.95 48.67 0.49
CA VAL A 630 -14.94 47.22 0.73
C VAL A 630 -13.60 46.79 1.32
N MET A 631 -12.48 47.34 0.83
CA MET A 631 -11.15 47.10 1.39
C MET A 631 -11.04 47.59 2.84
N LEU A 632 -11.65 48.73 3.17
CA LEU A 632 -11.68 49.26 4.55
C LEU A 632 -12.60 48.46 5.49
N ILE A 633 -13.62 47.79 4.95
CA ILE A 633 -14.46 46.85 5.71
C ILE A 633 -13.68 45.55 5.98
N ASP A 634 -12.97 45.04 4.97
CA ASP A 634 -12.15 43.83 5.10
C ASP A 634 -10.93 44.06 6.00
N MET A 635 -10.35 45.26 5.98
CA MET A 635 -9.30 45.68 6.92
C MET A 635 -9.77 45.61 8.38
N ARG A 636 -10.95 46.19 8.67
CA ARG A 636 -11.54 46.18 10.02
C ARG A 636 -11.92 44.77 10.47
N TRP A 637 -12.34 43.92 9.53
CA TRP A 637 -12.54 42.51 9.81
C TRP A 637 -11.21 41.86 10.21
N LEU A 638 -10.16 41.99 9.39
CA LEU A 638 -8.85 41.40 9.63
C LEU A 638 -8.20 41.90 10.93
N GLU A 639 -8.41 43.17 11.28
CA GLU A 639 -7.95 43.79 12.53
C GLU A 639 -8.44 42.99 13.75
N ASN A 640 -9.72 42.61 13.76
CA ASN A 640 -10.36 41.85 14.85
C ASN A 640 -9.96 40.37 14.90
N GLU A 641 -9.23 39.85 13.92
CA GLU A 641 -8.83 38.43 13.86
C GLU A 641 -7.47 38.22 14.52
N GLU A 642 -7.45 37.98 15.83
CA GLU A 642 -6.22 37.87 16.64
C GLU A 642 -5.31 36.72 16.20
N ARG A 643 -5.86 35.66 15.62
CA ARG A 643 -5.11 34.44 15.21
C ARG A 643 -4.56 34.51 13.78
N PHE A 644 -4.82 35.58 13.03
CA PHE A 644 -4.38 35.70 11.65
C PHE A 644 -2.89 36.06 11.55
N GLY A 645 -2.12 35.25 10.81
CA GLY A 645 -0.69 35.45 10.59
C GLY A 645 -0.11 34.59 9.46
N ALA A 646 1.16 34.81 9.11
CA ALA A 646 1.84 33.96 8.15
C ALA A 646 2.17 32.60 8.79
N ASN A 647 2.01 31.51 8.03
CA ASN A 647 2.13 30.14 8.56
C ASN A 647 1.22 29.87 9.77
N GLY A 648 0.08 30.58 9.87
CA GLY A 648 -0.81 30.43 11.01
C GLY A 648 -1.44 29.04 11.06
N GLU A 649 -1.31 28.38 12.20
CA GLU A 649 -1.91 27.08 12.47
C GLU A 649 -3.42 27.25 12.67
N GLY A 650 -4.18 26.60 11.79
CA GLY A 650 -5.64 26.59 11.84
C GLY A 650 -6.20 25.64 12.88
N GLN A 651 -7.48 25.83 13.22
CA GLN A 651 -8.25 24.77 13.84
C GLN A 651 -8.46 23.68 12.79
N ASP A 652 -7.88 22.50 13.02
CA ASP A 652 -7.95 21.39 12.08
C ASP A 652 -9.41 21.04 11.73
N ILE A 653 -9.65 20.63 10.48
CA ILE A 653 -10.95 20.12 10.04
C ILE A 653 -11.38 18.94 10.92
N ALA A 654 -10.42 18.17 11.45
CA ALA A 654 -10.68 17.12 12.44
C ALA A 654 -11.29 17.69 13.73
N SER A 655 -10.74 18.76 14.29
CA SER A 655 -11.29 19.41 15.49
C SER A 655 -12.70 19.96 15.27
N THR A 656 -12.98 20.46 14.06
CA THR A 656 -14.32 20.92 13.66
C THR A 656 -15.30 19.76 13.53
N LEU A 657 -14.86 18.65 12.93
CA LEU A 657 -15.65 17.42 12.83
C LEU A 657 -15.95 16.81 14.21
N GLU A 658 -14.99 16.81 15.13
CA GLU A 658 -15.17 16.34 16.51
C GLU A 658 -16.14 17.22 17.30
N ALA A 659 -16.13 18.53 17.08
CA ALA A 659 -17.10 19.44 17.68
C ALA A 659 -18.53 19.12 17.20
N VAL A 660 -18.71 18.97 15.88
CA VAL A 660 -20.00 18.60 15.28
C VAL A 660 -20.43 17.19 15.69
N GLN A 661 -19.50 16.26 15.85
CA GLN A 661 -19.77 14.92 16.38
C GLN A 661 -20.32 14.96 17.80
N ARG A 662 -19.71 15.77 18.69
CA ARG A 662 -20.17 15.94 20.07
C ARG A 662 -21.55 16.59 20.15
N GLU A 663 -21.84 17.49 19.22
CA GLU A 663 -23.14 18.18 19.11
C GLU A 663 -24.25 17.23 18.61
N LEU A 664 -24.01 16.54 17.50
CA LEU A 664 -25.07 15.86 16.74
C LEU A 664 -25.25 14.38 17.08
N LEU A 665 -24.22 13.69 17.59
CA LEU A 665 -24.31 12.24 17.81
C LEU A 665 -24.78 11.86 19.21
N SER A 666 -25.27 10.64 19.34
CA SER A 666 -25.74 10.06 20.61
C SER A 666 -24.60 9.90 21.63
N PRO A 667 -24.86 9.90 22.95
CA PRO A 667 -23.81 9.90 23.98
C PRO A 667 -22.76 8.77 23.86
N GLY A 668 -23.15 7.60 23.35
CA GLY A 668 -22.23 6.48 23.11
C GLY A 668 -21.32 6.67 21.89
N GLU A 669 -21.74 7.48 20.91
CA GLU A 669 -21.03 7.70 19.65
C GLU A 669 -20.14 8.95 19.68
N ARG A 670 -20.31 9.83 20.67
CA ARG A 670 -19.51 11.08 20.81
C ARG A 670 -18.03 10.84 21.12
N LYS A 671 -17.68 9.64 21.59
CA LYS A 671 -16.32 9.26 21.98
C LYS A 671 -15.66 8.28 21.00
N VAL A 672 -16.39 7.87 19.97
CA VAL A 672 -15.87 6.94 18.95
C VAL A 672 -15.05 7.76 17.95
N PRO A 673 -13.81 7.39 17.62
CA PRO A 673 -13.07 8.07 16.56
C PRO A 673 -13.87 8.14 15.25
N ILE A 674 -13.81 9.27 14.53
CA ILE A 674 -14.62 9.48 13.31
C ILE A 674 -14.39 8.36 12.27
N ALA A 675 -13.17 7.86 12.15
CA ALA A 675 -12.82 6.76 11.24
C ALA A 675 -13.50 5.43 11.61
N GLU A 676 -13.81 5.23 12.89
CA GLU A 676 -14.43 4.01 13.43
C GLU A 676 -15.97 4.10 13.47
N LEU A 677 -16.54 5.28 13.25
CA LEU A 677 -17.98 5.48 13.27
C LEU A 677 -18.68 4.62 12.20
N ARG A 678 -19.65 3.81 12.63
CA ARG A 678 -20.47 2.99 11.73
C ARG A 678 -21.94 3.41 11.80
N PRO A 679 -22.70 3.30 10.70
CA PRO A 679 -22.27 2.87 9.36
C PRO A 679 -21.56 4.00 8.59
N ARG A 680 -20.86 3.66 7.49
CA ARG A 680 -20.01 4.60 6.74
C ARG A 680 -20.78 5.80 6.19
N GLU A 681 -22.02 5.58 5.78
CA GLU A 681 -22.92 6.61 5.30
C GLU A 681 -23.16 7.68 6.38
N LYS A 682 -23.01 7.35 7.67
CA LYS A 682 -23.10 8.31 8.77
C LYS A 682 -21.87 9.23 8.83
N ILE A 683 -20.67 8.70 8.57
CA ILE A 683 -19.44 9.50 8.42
C ILE A 683 -19.59 10.47 7.24
N GLN A 684 -20.02 9.96 6.08
CA GLN A 684 -20.22 10.79 4.88
C GLN A 684 -21.20 11.94 5.13
N ALA A 685 -22.31 11.67 5.83
CA ALA A 685 -23.27 12.68 6.23
C ALA A 685 -22.65 13.71 7.19
N LEU A 686 -21.92 13.24 8.22
CA LEU A 686 -21.30 14.12 9.22
C LEU A 686 -20.26 15.04 8.60
N VAL A 687 -19.41 14.51 7.71
CA VAL A 687 -18.40 15.26 6.97
C VAL A 687 -19.07 16.33 6.11
N PHE A 688 -20.06 15.96 5.31
CA PHE A 688 -20.78 16.90 4.47
C PHE A 688 -21.50 17.98 5.28
N TYR A 689 -22.20 17.58 6.35
CA TYR A 689 -22.94 18.49 7.23
C TYR A 689 -21.99 19.50 7.87
N THR A 690 -20.78 19.07 8.25
CA THR A 690 -19.72 19.93 8.77
C THR A 690 -19.19 20.88 7.70
N GLN A 691 -18.88 20.38 6.51
CA GLN A 691 -18.42 21.20 5.38
C GLN A 691 -19.43 22.32 5.08
N ILE A 692 -20.70 21.97 4.87
CA ILE A 692 -21.75 22.91 4.49
C ILE A 692 -22.05 23.93 5.59
N ARG A 693 -22.09 23.54 6.88
CA ARG A 693 -22.24 24.49 8.00
C ARG A 693 -21.12 25.53 8.05
N ASN A 694 -19.93 25.13 7.62
CA ASN A 694 -18.76 26.01 7.54
C ASN A 694 -18.59 26.61 6.13
N ARG A 695 -19.63 26.54 5.27
CA ARG A 695 -19.65 27.08 3.91
C ARG A 695 -18.58 26.53 2.96
N PHE A 696 -18.09 25.33 3.24
CA PHE A 696 -17.34 24.53 2.30
C PHE A 696 -18.27 23.65 1.46
N LYS A 697 -17.88 23.40 0.22
CA LYS A 697 -18.49 22.38 -0.64
C LYS A 697 -17.54 21.20 -0.82
N PRO A 698 -18.04 19.99 -1.10
CA PRO A 698 -17.18 18.85 -1.41
C PRO A 698 -16.28 19.13 -2.61
N LYS A 699 -15.00 18.81 -2.49
CA LYS A 699 -14.07 18.86 -3.62
C LYS A 699 -14.36 17.73 -4.61
N VAL A 700 -13.91 17.91 -5.86
CA VAL A 700 -14.17 16.95 -6.96
C VAL A 700 -13.62 15.56 -6.66
N ASP A 701 -12.52 15.48 -5.92
CA ASP A 701 -11.89 14.24 -5.48
C ASP A 701 -12.56 13.59 -4.26
N GLU A 702 -13.66 14.14 -3.73
CA GLU A 702 -14.42 13.58 -2.60
C GLU A 702 -15.65 12.77 -3.05
N ASP A 703 -15.97 11.69 -2.33
CA ASP A 703 -17.15 10.86 -2.61
C ASP A 703 -18.48 11.62 -2.51
N ASN A 704 -18.54 12.63 -1.63
CA ASN A 704 -19.72 13.46 -1.43
C ASN A 704 -20.03 14.34 -2.66
N TRP A 705 -19.04 14.64 -3.50
CA TRP A 705 -19.26 15.38 -4.75
C TRP A 705 -20.17 14.60 -5.72
N ILE A 706 -20.01 13.28 -5.76
CA ILE A 706 -20.94 12.39 -6.49
C ILE A 706 -22.17 12.10 -5.63
N SER A 707 -22.00 11.62 -4.39
CA SER A 707 -23.10 11.08 -3.57
C SER A 707 -24.22 12.07 -3.26
N LEU A 708 -23.92 13.38 -3.29
CA LEU A 708 -24.87 14.46 -3.04
C LEU A 708 -25.11 15.34 -4.28
N GLY A 709 -24.74 14.85 -5.47
CA GLY A 709 -25.20 15.40 -6.74
C GLY A 709 -24.51 16.68 -7.21
N PHE A 710 -23.39 17.10 -6.59
CA PHE A 710 -22.59 18.23 -7.08
C PHE A 710 -22.04 17.97 -8.49
N CYS A 711 -21.80 16.70 -8.85
CA CYS A 711 -21.44 16.31 -10.21
C CYS A 711 -22.45 16.72 -11.30
N THR A 712 -23.72 16.94 -10.94
CA THR A 712 -24.79 17.34 -11.88
C THR A 712 -24.81 18.83 -12.21
N ALA A 713 -24.07 19.65 -11.46
CA ALA A 713 -23.94 21.07 -11.73
C ALA A 713 -23.18 21.31 -13.05
N ALA A 714 -23.72 22.16 -13.93
CA ALA A 714 -23.13 22.45 -15.22
C ALA A 714 -21.82 23.26 -15.12
N ASP A 715 -21.74 24.14 -14.12
CA ASP A 715 -20.65 25.09 -13.91
C ASP A 715 -20.44 25.37 -12.41
N LEU A 716 -19.39 26.15 -12.09
CA LEU A 716 -19.04 26.52 -10.72
C LEU A 716 -20.15 27.32 -10.02
N ASP A 717 -20.89 28.15 -10.77
CA ASP A 717 -22.00 28.93 -10.22
C ASP A 717 -23.17 28.03 -9.81
N SER A 718 -23.46 27.00 -10.60
CA SER A 718 -24.47 25.98 -10.32
C SER A 718 -24.09 25.13 -9.12
N GLU A 719 -22.82 24.77 -8.98
CA GLU A 719 -22.31 24.10 -7.78
C GLU A 719 -22.47 24.98 -6.54
N GLN A 720 -22.17 26.27 -6.66
CA GLN A 720 -22.31 27.21 -5.56
C GLN A 720 -23.77 27.40 -5.16
N ARG A 721 -24.69 27.50 -6.14
CA ARG A 721 -26.13 27.51 -5.87
C ARG A 721 -26.55 26.27 -5.12
N LEU A 722 -26.12 25.09 -5.55
CA LEU A 722 -26.42 23.83 -4.85
C LEU A 722 -25.88 23.82 -3.42
N ALA A 723 -24.65 24.30 -3.19
CA ALA A 723 -24.10 24.46 -1.84
C ALA A 723 -24.99 25.37 -0.97
N CYS A 724 -25.47 26.50 -1.49
CA CYS A 724 -26.36 27.41 -0.76
C CYS A 724 -27.73 26.78 -0.44
N VAL A 725 -28.31 25.97 -1.35
CA VAL A 725 -29.56 25.26 -1.05
C VAL A 725 -29.33 24.18 0.01
N TYR A 726 -28.19 23.49 -0.02
CA TYR A 726 -27.80 22.54 1.03
C TYR A 726 -27.56 23.24 2.38
N GLU A 727 -26.95 24.41 2.40
CA GLU A 727 -26.77 25.25 3.61
C GLU A 727 -28.13 25.55 4.25
N ALA A 728 -29.06 26.08 3.45
CA ALA A 728 -30.42 26.37 3.90
C ALA A 728 -31.17 25.10 4.39
N LEU A 729 -30.89 23.94 3.79
CA LEU A 729 -31.48 22.67 4.23
C LEU A 729 -30.90 22.22 5.57
N VAL A 730 -29.59 22.24 5.71
CA VAL A 730 -28.84 21.82 6.89
C VAL A 730 -29.22 22.66 8.11
N GLU A 731 -29.47 23.96 7.92
CA GLU A 731 -29.98 24.87 8.97
C GLU A 731 -31.42 24.54 9.43
N ARG A 732 -32.23 23.89 8.60
CA ARG A 732 -33.66 23.64 8.86
C ARG A 732 -33.96 22.21 9.30
N CYS A 733 -33.13 21.24 8.91
CA CYS A 733 -33.36 19.82 9.13
C CYS A 733 -32.51 19.24 10.26
N ARG A 734 -32.99 18.17 10.90
CA ARG A 734 -32.17 17.42 11.86
C ARG A 734 -31.15 16.54 11.14
N PHE A 735 -30.00 16.32 11.77
CA PHE A 735 -28.94 15.48 11.24
C PHE A 735 -29.42 14.07 10.88
N GLU A 736 -30.23 13.43 11.73
CA GLU A 736 -30.79 12.11 11.46
C GLU A 736 -31.71 12.10 10.24
N GLU A 737 -32.47 13.17 10.01
CA GLU A 737 -33.34 13.28 8.83
C GLU A 737 -32.50 13.39 7.55
N PHE A 738 -31.44 14.21 7.59
CA PHE A 738 -30.49 14.36 6.50
C PHE A 738 -29.79 13.03 6.16
N TRP A 739 -29.18 12.39 7.16
CA TRP A 739 -28.46 11.13 6.98
C TRP A 739 -29.38 10.02 6.46
N ASN A 740 -30.59 9.88 7.03
CA ASN A 740 -31.56 8.91 6.55
C ASN A 740 -32.01 9.18 5.10
N ALA A 741 -32.20 10.45 4.73
CA ALA A 741 -32.58 10.80 3.38
C ALA A 741 -31.47 10.48 2.37
N MET A 742 -30.21 10.71 2.75
CA MET A 742 -29.06 10.32 1.95
C MET A 742 -29.04 8.81 1.71
N VAL A 743 -29.13 7.99 2.77
CA VAL A 743 -29.12 6.51 2.67
C VAL A 743 -30.27 5.98 1.83
N LYS A 744 -31.45 6.59 1.94
CA LYS A 744 -32.67 6.14 1.24
C LYS A 744 -32.80 6.69 -0.19
N SER A 745 -31.87 7.53 -0.66
CA SER A 745 -31.99 8.25 -1.94
C SER A 745 -33.25 9.13 -2.01
N SER A 746 -33.62 9.75 -0.88
CA SER A 746 -34.82 10.59 -0.74
C SER A 746 -34.47 12.06 -0.45
N MET A 747 -33.28 12.51 -0.86
CA MET A 747 -32.84 13.90 -0.66
C MET A 747 -33.76 14.93 -1.32
N VAL A 748 -34.29 14.62 -2.50
CA VAL A 748 -35.24 15.50 -3.21
C VAL A 748 -36.52 15.70 -2.40
N GLU A 749 -37.03 14.64 -1.78
CA GLU A 749 -38.21 14.69 -0.90
C GLU A 749 -37.92 15.53 0.35
N LEU A 750 -36.69 15.43 0.88
CA LEU A 750 -36.26 16.25 2.01
C LEU A 750 -36.20 17.75 1.64
N PHE A 751 -35.69 18.10 0.46
CA PHE A 751 -35.75 19.49 -0.02
C PHE A 751 -37.19 20.00 -0.17
N SER A 752 -38.09 19.18 -0.73
CA SER A 752 -39.52 19.54 -0.83
C SER A 752 -40.16 19.75 0.55
N LYS A 753 -39.82 18.91 1.54
CA LYS A 753 -40.31 19.04 2.92
C LYS A 753 -39.98 20.39 3.57
N TYR A 754 -38.83 20.97 3.25
CA TYR A 754 -38.37 22.25 3.80
C TYR A 754 -38.53 23.45 2.85
N GLU A 755 -39.43 23.32 1.87
CA GLU A 755 -39.79 24.38 0.90
C GLU A 755 -38.59 24.85 0.03
N LEU A 756 -37.62 23.96 -0.18
CA LEU A 756 -36.43 24.20 -1.02
C LEU A 756 -36.52 23.49 -2.38
N GLY A 757 -37.62 22.77 -2.65
CA GLY A 757 -37.81 21.97 -3.86
C GLY A 757 -37.74 22.78 -5.17
N GLU A 758 -38.28 24.00 -5.20
CA GLU A 758 -38.23 24.85 -6.40
C GLU A 758 -36.81 25.34 -6.73
N GLN A 759 -35.94 25.49 -5.72
CA GLN A 759 -34.56 25.94 -5.95
C GLN A 759 -33.70 24.85 -6.60
N ILE A 760 -34.05 23.57 -6.40
CA ILE A 760 -33.38 22.43 -7.04
C ILE A 760 -34.06 21.95 -8.32
N SER A 761 -35.30 22.36 -8.59
CA SER A 761 -36.09 21.87 -9.74
C SER A 761 -35.46 22.25 -11.10
N HIS A 762 -34.75 23.38 -11.12
CA HIS A 762 -34.04 23.90 -12.28
C HIS A 762 -32.65 23.26 -12.51
N MET A 763 -32.17 22.42 -11.59
CA MET A 763 -30.87 21.77 -11.73
C MET A 763 -30.94 20.56 -12.67
N ARG A 764 -30.20 20.66 -13.78
CA ARG A 764 -30.13 19.61 -14.80
C ARG A 764 -29.71 18.28 -14.18
N ASN A 765 -30.39 17.19 -14.54
CA ASN A 765 -30.11 15.81 -14.14
C ASN A 765 -30.16 15.49 -12.62
N PHE A 766 -30.18 16.49 -11.72
CA PHE A 766 -30.10 16.32 -10.27
C PHE A 766 -31.19 15.39 -9.71
N LYS A 767 -32.47 15.65 -10.01
CA LYS A 767 -33.58 14.85 -9.48
C LYS A 767 -33.51 13.39 -9.92
N ARG A 768 -33.17 13.14 -11.18
CA ARG A 768 -33.01 11.79 -11.75
C ARG A 768 -31.84 11.07 -11.08
N PHE A 769 -30.70 11.74 -10.98
CA PHE A 769 -29.48 11.21 -10.38
C PHE A 769 -29.65 10.85 -8.90
N MET A 770 -30.22 11.78 -8.11
CA MET A 770 -30.41 11.60 -6.67
C MET A 770 -31.36 10.45 -6.31
N ALA A 771 -32.23 10.02 -7.23
CA ALA A 771 -33.12 8.88 -7.03
C ALA A 771 -32.40 7.53 -7.07
N ILE A 772 -31.21 7.45 -7.67
CA ILE A 772 -30.49 6.19 -7.92
C ILE A 772 -29.09 6.12 -7.30
N VAL A 773 -28.45 7.26 -7.03
CA VAL A 773 -27.01 7.38 -6.69
C VAL A 773 -26.51 6.42 -5.60
N GLN A 774 -27.29 6.12 -4.56
CA GLN A 774 -26.81 5.21 -3.51
C GLN A 774 -26.76 3.74 -3.95
N LYS A 775 -27.50 3.37 -4.98
CA LYS A 775 -27.53 2.02 -5.56
C LYS A 775 -26.50 1.90 -6.67
N TRP A 776 -26.51 2.86 -7.58
CA TRP A 776 -25.63 2.96 -8.75
C TRP A 776 -25.75 4.34 -9.37
N HIS A 777 -24.76 4.70 -10.18
CA HIS A 777 -24.80 5.93 -10.98
C HIS A 777 -24.16 5.71 -12.34
N GLU A 778 -24.50 6.55 -13.30
CA GLU A 778 -23.95 6.48 -14.66
C GLU A 778 -22.43 6.79 -14.66
N SER A 779 -21.66 6.06 -15.46
CA SER A 779 -20.19 6.20 -15.52
C SER A 779 -19.71 7.57 -16.01
N VAL A 780 -20.58 8.36 -16.64
CA VAL A 780 -20.26 9.71 -17.14
C VAL A 780 -19.90 10.66 -16.00
N TRP A 781 -20.45 10.43 -14.80
CA TRP A 781 -20.13 11.25 -13.64
C TRP A 781 -18.67 11.03 -13.18
N GLU A 782 -18.16 9.81 -13.30
CA GLU A 782 -16.73 9.51 -13.06
C GLU A 782 -15.83 10.08 -14.17
N LEU A 783 -16.31 10.11 -15.42
CA LEU A 783 -15.59 10.78 -16.51
C LEU A 783 -15.47 12.28 -16.22
N LYS A 784 -16.57 12.94 -15.85
CA LYS A 784 -16.57 14.35 -15.48
C LYS A 784 -15.64 14.62 -14.31
N ARG A 785 -15.68 13.77 -13.28
CA ARG A 785 -14.74 13.80 -12.14
C ARG A 785 -13.29 13.74 -12.62
N PHE A 786 -12.95 12.75 -13.43
CA PHE A 786 -11.60 12.55 -13.96
C PHE A 786 -11.07 13.75 -14.75
N THR A 787 -11.90 14.36 -15.62
CA THR A 787 -11.48 15.53 -16.40
C THR A 787 -11.05 16.71 -15.52
N ARG A 788 -11.60 16.81 -14.31
CA ARG A 788 -11.35 17.90 -13.35
C ARG A 788 -10.31 17.57 -12.27
N MET A 789 -9.81 16.33 -12.19
CA MET A 789 -8.85 15.89 -11.17
C MET A 789 -7.42 15.83 -11.70
N ASN A 790 -6.41 16.21 -10.91
CA ASN A 790 -5.01 16.06 -11.32
C ASN A 790 -4.48 14.62 -11.11
N VAL A 791 -5.11 13.63 -11.76
CA VAL A 791 -4.71 12.21 -11.72
C VAL A 791 -4.33 11.71 -13.11
N ALA A 792 -3.34 10.81 -13.16
CA ALA A 792 -2.79 10.30 -14.42
C ALA A 792 -3.72 9.29 -15.10
N ASP A 793 -4.32 8.40 -14.32
CA ASP A 793 -5.14 7.29 -14.82
C ASP A 793 -6.58 7.41 -14.30
N PRO A 794 -7.59 7.17 -15.15
CA PRO A 794 -8.99 7.28 -14.77
C PRO A 794 -9.51 6.01 -14.09
N ALA A 795 -10.66 6.10 -13.42
CA ALA A 795 -11.35 4.94 -12.86
C ALA A 795 -11.69 3.89 -13.93
N ARG A 796 -11.80 2.63 -13.53
CA ARG A 796 -12.11 1.50 -14.43
C ARG A 796 -13.29 1.74 -15.37
N SER A 797 -14.38 2.30 -14.86
CA SER A 797 -15.58 2.61 -15.66
C SER A 797 -15.24 3.54 -16.81
N VAL A 798 -14.40 4.55 -16.57
CA VAL A 798 -13.98 5.51 -17.58
C VAL A 798 -13.02 4.90 -18.60
N ILE A 799 -12.12 4.00 -18.16
CA ILE A 799 -11.21 3.24 -19.04
C ILE A 799 -11.99 2.47 -20.11
N VAL A 800 -13.05 1.79 -19.69
CA VAL A 800 -13.84 0.91 -20.56
C VAL A 800 -14.81 1.69 -21.43
N ASP A 801 -15.54 2.65 -20.85
CA ASP A 801 -16.72 3.22 -21.47
C ASP A 801 -16.39 4.35 -22.46
N TYR A 802 -15.36 5.15 -22.15
CA TYR A 802 -15.04 6.38 -22.88
C TYR A 802 -13.71 6.31 -23.65
N GLY A 803 -13.25 5.11 -23.97
CA GLY A 803 -12.16 4.89 -24.93
C GLY A 803 -10.73 5.05 -24.39
N PHE A 804 -10.55 5.39 -23.11
CA PHE A 804 -9.22 5.54 -22.50
C PHE A 804 -8.39 4.24 -22.52
N GLY A 805 -9.03 3.08 -22.55
CA GLY A 805 -8.37 1.78 -22.77
C GLY A 805 -7.83 1.55 -24.19
N ASN A 806 -8.13 2.43 -25.15
CA ASN A 806 -7.60 2.38 -26.52
C ASN A 806 -6.31 3.20 -26.70
N CYS A 807 -5.97 4.07 -25.73
CA CYS A 807 -4.81 4.93 -25.83
C CYS A 807 -3.51 4.12 -25.78
N LYS A 808 -2.64 4.32 -26.77
CA LYS A 808 -1.34 3.64 -26.86
C LYS A 808 -0.26 4.31 -26.03
N ASP A 809 -0.40 5.60 -25.79
CA ASP A 809 0.59 6.43 -25.11
C ASP A 809 -0.07 7.53 -24.26
N PRO A 810 0.68 8.15 -23.33
CA PRO A 810 0.17 9.22 -22.48
C PRO A 810 -0.34 10.45 -23.24
N ARG A 811 0.17 10.74 -24.45
CA ARG A 811 -0.26 11.91 -25.24
C ARG A 811 -1.67 11.69 -25.75
N GLN A 812 -1.97 10.51 -26.28
CA GLN A 812 -3.34 10.15 -26.69
C GLN A 812 -4.31 10.22 -25.51
N ARG A 813 -3.87 9.81 -24.33
CA ARG A 813 -4.67 9.91 -23.10
C ARG A 813 -4.97 11.37 -22.73
N MET A 814 -3.96 12.24 -22.76
CA MET A 814 -4.12 13.68 -22.48
C MET A 814 -5.05 14.33 -23.51
N GLN A 815 -4.86 14.07 -24.81
CA GLN A 815 -5.74 14.58 -25.87
C GLN A 815 -7.20 14.15 -25.69
N LEU A 816 -7.42 12.87 -25.36
CA LEU A 816 -8.77 12.35 -25.13
C LEU A 816 -9.41 13.00 -23.90
N ARG A 817 -8.62 13.22 -22.84
CA ARG A 817 -9.06 13.91 -21.63
C ARG A 817 -9.44 15.37 -21.91
N GLU A 818 -8.59 16.12 -22.61
CA GLU A 818 -8.84 17.51 -23.01
C GLU A 818 -10.11 17.64 -23.87
N MET A 819 -10.36 16.67 -24.75
CA MET A 819 -11.58 16.63 -25.56
C MET A 819 -12.84 16.49 -24.69
N TYR A 820 -12.85 15.57 -23.71
CA TYR A 820 -13.98 15.43 -22.79
C TYR A 820 -14.10 16.62 -21.84
N GLN A 821 -12.98 17.19 -21.40
CA GLN A 821 -12.99 18.42 -20.61
C GLN A 821 -13.69 19.56 -21.37
N LYS A 822 -13.32 19.78 -22.64
CA LYS A 822 -13.96 20.77 -23.51
C LYS A 822 -15.46 20.54 -23.67
N TYR A 823 -15.90 19.28 -23.78
CA TYR A 823 -17.32 18.93 -23.84
C TYR A 823 -18.07 19.43 -22.60
N PHE A 824 -17.52 19.19 -21.40
CA PHE A 824 -18.16 19.65 -20.16
C PHE A 824 -18.08 21.17 -19.96
N GLU A 825 -16.97 21.80 -20.32
CA GLU A 825 -16.80 23.27 -20.25
C GLU A 825 -17.75 24.03 -21.17
N GLN A 826 -18.17 23.43 -22.29
CA GLN A 826 -19.20 23.97 -23.17
C GLN A 826 -20.62 23.87 -22.57
N GLY A 827 -20.78 23.26 -21.39
CA GLY A 827 -22.08 23.08 -20.73
C GLY A 827 -22.95 22.02 -21.40
N GLU A 828 -22.37 21.13 -22.22
CA GLU A 828 -23.11 20.06 -22.88
C GLU A 828 -23.70 19.06 -21.87
N ASP A 829 -24.75 18.33 -22.26
CA ASP A 829 -25.50 17.44 -21.37
C ASP A 829 -24.75 16.12 -21.12
N GLU A 830 -24.47 15.82 -19.86
CA GLU A 830 -23.78 14.60 -19.44
C GLU A 830 -24.56 13.35 -19.84
N MET A 831 -25.89 13.40 -19.74
CA MET A 831 -26.73 12.23 -20.00
C MET A 831 -26.78 11.88 -21.48
N ARG A 832 -26.72 12.86 -22.38
CA ARG A 832 -26.63 12.61 -23.82
C ARG A 832 -25.34 11.90 -24.19
N LEU A 833 -24.23 12.25 -23.54
CA LEU A 833 -22.94 11.58 -23.72
C LEU A 833 -23.00 10.12 -23.23
N HIS A 834 -23.60 9.91 -22.06
CA HIS A 834 -23.78 8.58 -21.50
C HIS A 834 -24.67 7.68 -22.38
N GLU A 835 -25.80 8.21 -22.85
CA GLU A 835 -26.73 7.52 -23.75
C GLU A 835 -26.06 7.15 -25.08
N ALA A 836 -25.24 8.05 -25.65
CA ALA A 836 -24.44 7.76 -26.83
C ALA A 836 -23.39 6.68 -26.56
N CYS A 837 -22.78 6.68 -25.37
CA CYS A 837 -21.82 5.67 -24.94
C CYS A 837 -22.45 4.27 -24.90
N VAL A 838 -23.55 4.08 -24.17
CA VAL A 838 -24.22 2.77 -24.03
C VAL A 838 -24.92 2.31 -25.30
N ALA A 839 -25.26 3.23 -26.21
CA ALA A 839 -25.78 2.91 -27.53
C ALA A 839 -24.70 2.49 -28.55
N GLY A 840 -23.41 2.54 -28.19
CA GLY A 840 -22.30 2.27 -29.11
C GLY A 840 -22.11 3.36 -30.19
N LYS A 841 -22.58 4.59 -29.92
CA LYS A 841 -22.59 5.73 -30.86
C LYS A 841 -21.69 6.90 -30.42
N LEU A 842 -20.76 6.64 -29.51
CA LEU A 842 -19.93 7.67 -28.87
C LEU A 842 -19.15 8.54 -29.89
N GLY A 843 -18.49 7.92 -30.87
CA GLY A 843 -17.69 8.65 -31.85
C GLY A 843 -18.49 9.52 -32.81
N SER A 844 -19.64 9.05 -33.29
CA SER A 844 -20.52 9.85 -34.17
C SER A 844 -21.18 11.00 -33.42
N PHE A 845 -21.55 10.77 -32.16
CA PHE A 845 -22.09 11.80 -31.27
C PHE A 845 -21.06 12.92 -31.03
N LEU A 846 -19.84 12.58 -30.59
CA LEU A 846 -18.80 13.57 -30.32
C LEU A 846 -18.38 14.35 -31.58
N LYS A 847 -18.35 13.71 -32.75
CA LYS A 847 -18.10 14.39 -34.03
C LYS A 847 -19.16 15.46 -34.35
N THR A 848 -20.41 15.22 -33.94
CA THR A 848 -21.52 16.14 -34.16
C THR A 848 -21.44 17.35 -33.23
N VAL A 849 -21.03 17.13 -31.98
CA VAL A 849 -20.95 18.19 -30.95
C VAL A 849 -19.67 19.02 -31.08
N LEU A 850 -18.52 18.38 -31.27
CA LEU A 850 -17.20 19.05 -31.24
C LEU A 850 -16.63 19.39 -32.64
N GLY A 851 -17.28 18.94 -33.72
CA GLY A 851 -16.87 19.17 -35.11
C GLY A 851 -16.07 18.02 -35.76
N SER A 852 -16.08 17.97 -37.10
CA SER A 852 -15.39 16.95 -37.90
C SER A 852 -13.87 17.10 -37.86
N GLY A 853 -13.15 16.08 -37.38
CA GLY A 853 -11.68 16.04 -37.34
C GLY A 853 -11.09 15.88 -35.93
N VAL A 854 -11.92 15.98 -34.89
CA VAL A 854 -11.48 15.92 -33.48
C VAL A 854 -11.40 14.49 -32.94
N VAL A 855 -12.12 13.53 -33.52
CA VAL A 855 -12.35 12.20 -32.91
C VAL A 855 -11.96 11.08 -33.86
N SER A 856 -10.94 10.29 -33.50
CA SER A 856 -10.65 9.02 -34.14
C SER A 856 -11.67 7.97 -33.68
N PRO A 857 -12.45 7.33 -34.58
CA PRO A 857 -13.43 6.31 -34.21
C PRO A 857 -12.83 5.13 -33.43
N ASP A 858 -11.58 4.77 -33.73
CA ASP A 858 -10.87 3.69 -33.04
C ASP A 858 -10.49 4.06 -31.61
N LEU A 859 -10.27 5.35 -31.34
CA LEU A 859 -9.85 5.83 -30.03
C LEU A 859 -11.01 5.83 -29.03
N VAL A 860 -12.23 6.12 -29.48
CA VAL A 860 -13.44 6.18 -28.62
C VAL A 860 -14.28 4.92 -28.66
N TRP A 861 -13.74 3.82 -29.21
CA TRP A 861 -14.44 2.55 -29.25
C TRP A 861 -14.65 1.99 -27.83
N ASN A 862 -15.85 1.47 -27.59
CA ASN A 862 -16.24 0.82 -26.35
C ASN A 862 -16.99 -0.49 -26.67
N PRO A 863 -17.20 -1.40 -25.68
CA PRO A 863 -17.81 -2.70 -25.93
C PRO A 863 -19.34 -2.66 -26.09
N TYR A 864 -19.96 -1.48 -26.15
CA TYR A 864 -21.41 -1.33 -26.17
C TYR A 864 -21.99 -1.30 -27.59
N PRO A 865 -23.28 -1.69 -27.77
CA PRO A 865 -24.23 -2.17 -26.75
C PRO A 865 -23.99 -3.63 -26.32
N LEU A 866 -24.36 -3.96 -25.08
CA LEU A 866 -24.30 -5.32 -24.54
C LEU A 866 -25.70 -5.90 -24.31
N GLU A 867 -26.06 -6.94 -25.07
CA GLU A 867 -27.33 -7.65 -24.87
C GLU A 867 -27.33 -8.40 -23.52
N LYS A 868 -28.46 -8.36 -22.79
CA LYS A 868 -28.68 -9.00 -21.47
C LYS A 868 -27.97 -8.37 -20.25
N PHE A 869 -27.33 -7.20 -20.39
CA PHE A 869 -26.67 -6.51 -19.28
C PHE A 869 -27.31 -5.14 -18.98
N PRO A 870 -28.42 -5.09 -18.21
CA PRO A 870 -29.18 -3.84 -17.99
C PRO A 870 -28.44 -2.76 -17.20
N LEU A 871 -27.32 -3.11 -16.56
CA LEU A 871 -26.46 -2.18 -15.81
C LEU A 871 -25.21 -1.75 -16.59
N MET A 872 -25.19 -1.95 -17.91
CA MET A 872 -24.11 -1.48 -18.76
C MET A 872 -23.93 0.05 -18.62
N GLY A 873 -22.69 0.51 -18.50
CA GLY A 873 -22.38 1.92 -18.24
C GLY A 873 -22.65 2.40 -16.81
N MET A 874 -23.02 1.52 -15.87
CA MET A 874 -23.28 1.89 -14.48
C MET A 874 -22.09 1.58 -13.56
N VAL A 875 -21.85 2.46 -12.59
CA VAL A 875 -20.93 2.24 -11.47
C VAL A 875 -21.73 1.68 -10.29
N VAL A 876 -21.27 0.56 -9.73
CA VAL A 876 -21.96 -0.15 -8.64
C VAL A 876 -20.99 -0.40 -7.49
N LYS A 877 -21.44 -0.20 -6.24
CA LYS A 877 -20.62 -0.38 -5.03
C LYS A 877 -20.20 -1.84 -4.79
N SER A 878 -21.07 -2.81 -5.08
CA SER A 878 -20.80 -4.23 -4.90
C SER A 878 -21.53 -5.09 -5.93
N ILE A 879 -20.83 -6.06 -6.51
CA ILE A 879 -21.33 -7.03 -7.47
C ILE A 879 -21.00 -8.43 -6.97
N ILE A 880 -22.02 -9.29 -6.92
CA ILE A 880 -21.89 -10.73 -6.67
C ILE A 880 -22.02 -11.42 -8.02
N ILE A 881 -21.05 -12.25 -8.38
CA ILE A 881 -21.11 -13.05 -9.62
C ILE A 881 -21.37 -14.49 -9.22
N CYS A 882 -22.43 -15.12 -9.76
CA CYS A 882 -22.73 -16.53 -9.50
C CYS A 882 -23.14 -17.28 -10.78
N PRO A 883 -23.01 -18.62 -10.81
CA PRO A 883 -23.56 -19.43 -11.89
C PRO A 883 -25.09 -19.38 -11.91
N GLU A 884 -25.71 -19.52 -13.08
CA GLU A 884 -27.18 -19.55 -13.24
C GLU A 884 -27.85 -20.58 -12.32
N SER A 885 -27.27 -21.77 -12.19
CA SER A 885 -27.75 -22.83 -11.30
C SER A 885 -27.78 -22.47 -9.82
N SER A 886 -27.02 -21.45 -9.41
CA SER A 886 -26.86 -21.03 -8.00
C SER A 886 -27.66 -19.77 -7.66
N LEU A 887 -28.40 -19.20 -8.61
CA LEU A 887 -29.09 -17.92 -8.44
C LEU A 887 -30.06 -17.91 -7.25
N ASP A 888 -30.93 -18.92 -7.13
CA ASP A 888 -31.94 -18.97 -6.06
C ASP A 888 -31.31 -19.07 -4.67
N GLN A 889 -30.20 -19.82 -4.55
CA GLN A 889 -29.47 -19.96 -3.29
C GLN A 889 -28.77 -18.65 -2.90
N VAL A 890 -28.13 -17.98 -3.88
CA VAL A 890 -27.48 -16.69 -3.64
C VAL A 890 -28.52 -15.62 -3.29
N ASN A 891 -29.70 -15.63 -3.92
CA ASN A 891 -30.80 -14.74 -3.58
C ASN A 891 -31.25 -14.94 -2.12
N ALA A 892 -31.50 -16.20 -1.70
CA ALA A 892 -31.87 -16.51 -0.32
C ALA A 892 -30.79 -16.07 0.68
N TRP A 893 -29.51 -16.25 0.33
CA TRP A 893 -28.39 -15.79 1.14
C TRP A 893 -28.31 -14.26 1.27
N VAL A 894 -28.53 -13.51 0.19
CA VAL A 894 -28.55 -12.03 0.23
C VAL A 894 -29.72 -11.52 1.08
N LEU A 895 -30.88 -12.17 0.99
CA LEU A 895 -32.07 -11.93 1.80
C LEU A 895 -31.76 -12.10 3.30
N GLU A 896 -31.17 -13.23 3.69
CA GLU A 896 -30.80 -13.53 5.09
C GLU A 896 -29.79 -12.53 5.67
N LYS A 897 -28.87 -12.00 4.84
CA LYS A 897 -27.84 -11.03 5.25
C LYS A 897 -28.37 -9.60 5.42
N GLY A 898 -29.59 -9.30 4.95
CA GLY A 898 -30.12 -7.93 4.93
C GLY A 898 -29.39 -7.01 3.95
N ASP A 899 -28.64 -7.58 2.99
CA ASP A 899 -27.75 -6.85 2.07
C ASP A 899 -28.39 -6.59 0.68
N GLU A 900 -29.68 -6.89 0.53
CA GLU A 900 -30.47 -6.78 -0.71
C GLU A 900 -30.36 -5.42 -1.42
N LYS A 901 -30.08 -4.36 -0.66
CA LYS A 901 -29.98 -2.99 -1.18
C LYS A 901 -28.58 -2.60 -1.62
N LYS A 902 -27.53 -3.36 -1.28
CA LYS A 902 -26.12 -2.97 -1.47
C LYS A 902 -25.35 -3.78 -2.51
N ALA A 903 -25.70 -5.06 -2.74
CA ALA A 903 -25.00 -5.92 -3.69
C ALA A 903 -25.90 -6.33 -4.86
N LYS A 904 -25.38 -6.30 -6.09
CA LYS A 904 -26.10 -6.76 -7.29
C LYS A 904 -25.59 -8.09 -7.78
N ILE A 905 -26.51 -9.03 -8.02
CA ILE A 905 -26.17 -10.37 -8.50
C ILE A 905 -26.13 -10.34 -10.03
N LEU A 906 -25.02 -10.78 -10.60
CA LEU A 906 -24.85 -11.08 -12.02
C LEU A 906 -24.70 -12.57 -12.19
N THR A 907 -25.54 -13.17 -13.04
CA THR A 907 -25.40 -14.58 -13.40
C THR A 907 -24.46 -14.76 -14.58
N ILE A 908 -23.69 -15.83 -14.55
CA ILE A 908 -22.92 -16.32 -15.69
C ILE A 908 -23.41 -17.72 -16.07
N PRO A 909 -23.43 -18.06 -17.38
CA PRO A 909 -23.79 -19.41 -17.81
C PRO A 909 -22.90 -20.44 -17.10
N ASP A 910 -23.48 -21.54 -16.63
CA ASP A 910 -22.74 -22.55 -15.87
C ASP A 910 -21.50 -23.06 -16.63
N ALA A 911 -21.61 -23.22 -17.96
CA ALA A 911 -20.53 -23.63 -18.85
C ALA A 911 -19.34 -22.65 -18.91
N GLU A 912 -19.54 -21.37 -18.59
CA GLU A 912 -18.51 -20.33 -18.63
C GLU A 912 -17.89 -20.06 -17.24
N THR A 913 -18.44 -20.64 -16.17
CA THR A 913 -18.00 -20.44 -14.79
C THR A 913 -16.51 -20.67 -14.61
N GLY A 914 -15.97 -21.76 -15.18
CA GLY A 914 -14.54 -22.07 -15.10
C GLY A 914 -13.66 -21.01 -15.76
N ASN A 915 -14.07 -20.49 -16.91
CA ASN A 915 -13.34 -19.44 -17.64
C ASN A 915 -13.43 -18.09 -16.93
N ALA A 916 -14.61 -17.74 -16.41
CA ALA A 916 -14.82 -16.52 -15.63
C ALA A 916 -13.97 -16.54 -14.36
N MET A 917 -13.94 -17.67 -13.64
CA MET A 917 -13.13 -17.83 -12.44
C MET A 917 -11.64 -17.75 -12.74
N ARG A 918 -11.19 -18.38 -13.84
CA ARG A 918 -9.81 -18.29 -14.30
C ARG A 918 -9.41 -16.84 -14.59
N ARG A 919 -10.24 -16.09 -15.30
CA ARG A 919 -9.99 -14.66 -15.60
C ARG A 919 -9.95 -13.80 -14.33
N ILE A 920 -10.80 -14.09 -13.34
CA ILE A 920 -10.79 -13.40 -12.05
C ILE A 920 -9.47 -13.66 -11.31
N GLN A 921 -8.98 -14.91 -11.32
CA GLN A 921 -7.72 -15.30 -10.71
C GLN A 921 -6.50 -14.71 -11.44
N GLU A 922 -6.49 -14.73 -12.77
CA GLU A 922 -5.44 -14.12 -13.59
C GLU A 922 -5.39 -12.60 -13.37
N ARG A 923 -6.56 -11.95 -13.33
CA ARG A 923 -6.66 -10.51 -13.03
C ARG A 923 -6.18 -10.21 -11.62
N SER A 924 -6.61 -10.95 -10.59
CA SER A 924 -6.19 -10.68 -9.21
C SER A 924 -4.69 -10.92 -9.01
N ALA A 925 -4.11 -11.91 -9.71
CA ALA A 925 -2.67 -12.13 -9.76
C ALA A 925 -1.94 -10.96 -10.44
N PHE A 926 -2.42 -10.49 -11.59
CA PHE A 926 -1.82 -9.36 -12.32
C PHE A 926 -1.85 -8.06 -11.52
N LEU A 927 -3.01 -7.76 -10.91
CA LEU A 927 -3.20 -6.57 -10.07
C LEU A 927 -2.53 -6.72 -8.70
N ARG A 928 -2.11 -7.93 -8.34
CA ARG A 928 -1.49 -8.29 -7.05
C ARG A 928 -2.35 -7.91 -5.84
N THR A 929 -3.67 -7.91 -6.01
CA THR A 929 -4.61 -7.61 -4.91
C THR A 929 -5.04 -8.85 -4.14
N GLY A 930 -4.65 -10.04 -4.62
CA GLY A 930 -5.10 -11.30 -4.05
C GLY A 930 -6.61 -11.52 -4.26
N LEU A 931 -7.05 -12.76 -4.02
CA LEU A 931 -8.45 -13.12 -4.09
C LEU A 931 -8.92 -13.49 -2.68
N ARG A 932 -9.84 -12.70 -2.12
CA ARG A 932 -10.44 -13.02 -0.84
C ARG A 932 -11.46 -14.13 -1.05
N LYS A 933 -11.14 -15.32 -0.58
CA LYS A 933 -12.08 -16.44 -0.55
C LYS A 933 -12.78 -16.50 0.80
N ARG A 934 -14.10 -16.69 0.79
CA ARG A 934 -14.88 -17.00 1.98
C ARG A 934 -15.83 -18.16 1.67
N TYR A 935 -16.02 -19.05 2.63
CA TYR A 935 -17.01 -20.13 2.54
C TYR A 935 -18.11 -19.90 3.58
N TYR A 936 -19.36 -20.05 3.15
CA TYR A 936 -20.56 -19.99 3.98
C TYR A 936 -21.34 -21.29 3.84
N THR A 937 -21.92 -21.77 4.92
CA THR A 937 -22.84 -22.91 4.91
C THR A 937 -24.25 -22.35 5.05
N THR A 938 -25.09 -22.60 4.05
CA THR A 938 -26.50 -22.22 4.06
C THR A 938 -27.30 -23.11 5.01
N SER A 939 -28.53 -22.70 5.32
CA SER A 939 -29.43 -23.38 6.27
C SER A 939 -29.80 -24.81 5.88
N ASP A 940 -29.70 -25.16 4.59
CA ASP A 940 -29.85 -26.50 4.02
C ASP A 940 -28.56 -27.36 4.07
N GLY A 941 -27.43 -26.80 4.55
CA GLY A 941 -26.14 -27.48 4.64
C GLY A 941 -25.25 -27.35 3.40
N THR A 942 -25.67 -26.60 2.38
CA THR A 942 -24.87 -26.37 1.16
C THR A 942 -23.75 -25.35 1.43
N VAL A 943 -22.57 -25.53 0.83
CA VAL A 943 -21.44 -24.59 0.99
C VAL A 943 -21.40 -23.63 -0.20
N VAL A 944 -21.59 -22.34 0.07
CA VAL A 944 -21.46 -21.24 -0.88
C VAL A 944 -20.06 -20.65 -0.78
N GLU A 945 -19.36 -20.57 -1.92
CA GLU A 945 -18.05 -19.92 -2.02
C GLU A 945 -18.20 -18.49 -2.54
N GLU A 946 -17.71 -17.52 -1.77
CA GLU A 946 -17.62 -16.11 -2.14
C GLU A 946 -16.19 -15.75 -2.50
N PHE A 947 -16.02 -15.21 -3.70
CA PHE A 947 -14.76 -14.62 -4.15
C PHE A 947 -14.89 -13.10 -4.18
N GLY A 948 -14.25 -12.43 -3.24
CA GLY A 948 -14.01 -11.00 -3.32
C GLY A 948 -12.70 -10.74 -4.06
N VAL A 949 -12.75 -10.04 -5.19
CA VAL A 949 -11.56 -9.34 -5.65
C VAL A 949 -11.36 -8.19 -4.68
N MET A 950 -10.22 -8.15 -3.98
CA MET A 950 -9.85 -6.92 -3.28
C MET A 950 -9.58 -5.91 -4.40
N GLY A 951 -10.55 -5.04 -4.63
CA GLY A 951 -10.45 -4.03 -5.67
C GLY A 951 -9.66 -2.84 -5.19
#